data_AF-A0A8H4U6P5-F1
#
_entry.id   AF-A0A8H4U6P5-F1
#
_cell.length_a   1.000
_cell.length_b   1.000
_cell.length_c   1.000
_cell.angle_alpha   90.00
_cell.angle_beta   90.00
_cell.angle_gamma   90.00
#
_symmetry.space_group_name_H-M   'P 1'
#
loop_
_entity.id
_entity.type
_entity.pdbx_description
1 polymer ?
#
loop_
_entity_poly.entity_id
_entity_poly.type
_entity_poly.pdbx_seq_one_letter_code
_entity_poly.pdbx_strand_id
1 'polypeptide(L)'
;MRARLARQACEPCRRRKIRCDAQRPGCGHCQASDVPCEYSSQRRKRGPKPRSLLATDGESTLPIVPESPSQPIGTRQQAQSPTDDSPAFSSLSSADRLTHPTQVPSPVETFHSLADVSTPGIALAYEPHDRAQQVHQNLATTLEGLMRPLEETINACIDKCMLSLFPTLPIFHPATLKQNSRLLLRSSQHLFEATVDSTRPHVMREFAHLTALFAAVSCRRTQSPEVGRNEALTTAFLAATRGMMACCEDWDIGRADSSSLVIRVCQSTALHHLGKTRSSWLLLGEALRLAMDMRLFDERSYLGLDSLESKLRRNIWGMLCTSDMSASVLNNRPLSYHEIYLDDVETAPVELRNDFSLLTGELGPFDSQYEMKLYEGFYMCQKLWKTATNMLLNMTILSRTRKASDFEISFQDASHLGIMQSYVDFCGILDSLPDWLHNPDNHNAGGEEATVYQRRAFWNQRADIVVTFHCLRLTLLQRAIQKDLCSLLGLTDHPDMLALQKVEIASNLASAATNMPFEALQANGEPLVEKLRRAGVSLLEITHQNWRSELYLSADNKNVVHLLNGEFSHPTNGSSPIRLLRNLHYKPSCRFISGVKPSLALTFHPLTTPYTHYTMSIGQLVEYSNPIVPGFNPDPSIVFVDGIFYLATSSFHVFPGLPIYASRDLKRWTHIGNAVNRPEQLDLSKGSMVKVPLDTGHFMIGAGGLFAPTIRYHNGKFYIICTNFGEFKEPFEVQNFIISCTDIWAGNWSDPVNVDFKGIDPSLYFEDDGRVYFQGCFMIYRTKQPTCTIKQFEIDVETGKHLTEEREIWGGHAQYDTEGPHIYKIGKWYYLLVAEGGTFEHHMLCISRSENIWGPYEDYEQNPIMTADGTGEYIQNIGHGELFQDGEGHWWVVGLGVRNENEGEPLGKDNFVAPLGRESFLAPVEWPEGGWPKVFQPKIKFSARPVKTAEGLPELVAPANVDNLYIRTPDLSKYKVPQGRTSPITLYPSITNLSAPTETSTFLGRRQLSLNASSTASLEISSLENGIEAGLTLYKDHLRHVSLNFESTSKMVTCRLTNLEKDNKLLGEMVVGAEAQRVEFKIQADPKKWTFSARTVSEAESKAAQWVELGAVEAWKMVAREMTGPLFGVFAHTSQEREAAPVHFKDFVT
;
A
#
# COMPACT_ATOMS: atom_id res chain seq x y z
N MET A 1 -29.79 -7.42 -14.53
CA MET A 1 -30.04 -6.55 -13.35
C MET A 1 -29.06 -6.81 -12.19
N ARG A 2 -28.87 -8.05 -11.70
CA ARG A 2 -28.00 -8.38 -10.54
C ARG A 2 -26.57 -7.78 -10.59
N ALA A 3 -25.87 -7.82 -11.74
CA ALA A 3 -24.50 -7.31 -11.86
C ALA A 3 -24.31 -5.83 -11.42
N ARG A 4 -25.34 -4.99 -11.53
CA ARG A 4 -25.26 -3.56 -11.17
C ARG A 4 -25.17 -3.30 -9.65
N LEU A 5 -25.30 -4.35 -8.83
CA LEU A 5 -25.17 -4.31 -7.36
C LEU A 5 -23.79 -4.78 -6.85
N ALA A 6 -22.90 -5.29 -7.70
CA ALA A 6 -21.59 -5.79 -7.28
C ALA A 6 -20.64 -4.66 -6.84
N ARG A 7 -20.47 -3.63 -7.68
CA ARG A 7 -19.65 -2.44 -7.39
C ARG A 7 -20.36 -1.39 -6.51
N GLN A 8 -21.42 -1.77 -5.79
CA GLN A 8 -22.16 -0.85 -4.92
C GLN A 8 -21.66 -0.95 -3.49
N ALA A 9 -20.97 0.08 -2.99
CA ALA A 9 -20.70 0.21 -1.55
C ALA A 9 -21.99 0.02 -0.74
N CYS A 10 -21.98 -0.86 0.26
CA CYS A 10 -23.16 -1.18 1.07
C CYS A 10 -23.70 0.09 1.78
N GLU A 11 -24.96 0.08 2.21
CA GLU A 11 -25.57 1.26 2.82
C GLU A 11 -24.81 1.72 4.09
N PRO A 12 -24.47 0.87 5.09
CA PRO A 12 -23.64 1.30 6.23
C PRO A 12 -22.25 1.83 5.84
N CYS A 13 -21.48 1.09 5.02
CA CYS A 13 -20.16 1.53 4.57
C CYS A 13 -20.26 2.87 3.80
N ARG A 14 -21.34 3.10 3.02
CA ARG A 14 -21.57 4.38 2.31
C ARG A 14 -22.05 5.51 3.23
N ARG A 15 -22.95 5.24 4.20
CA ARG A 15 -23.47 6.20 5.19
C ARG A 15 -22.34 6.88 5.95
N ARG A 16 -21.41 6.06 6.46
CA ARG A 16 -20.24 6.48 7.27
C ARG A 16 -19.08 7.08 6.44
N LYS A 17 -19.24 7.22 5.12
CA LYS A 17 -18.20 7.69 4.17
C LYS A 17 -16.88 6.89 4.25
N ILE A 18 -16.96 5.61 4.58
CA ILE A 18 -15.81 4.70 4.64
C ILE A 18 -15.67 3.94 3.31
N ARG A 19 -14.43 3.65 2.90
CA ARG A 19 -14.20 2.80 1.71
C ARG A 19 -14.78 1.42 1.99
N CYS A 20 -15.81 1.08 1.22
CA CYS A 20 -16.43 -0.24 1.22
C CYS A 20 -15.62 -1.15 0.32
N ASP A 21 -15.06 -2.22 0.88
CA ASP A 21 -14.53 -3.38 0.15
C ASP A 21 -15.62 -4.15 -0.64
N ALA A 22 -16.90 -3.94 -0.28
CA ALA A 22 -18.09 -4.50 -0.93
C ALA A 22 -18.21 -6.04 -0.87
N GLN A 23 -17.50 -6.69 0.07
CA GLN A 23 -17.66 -8.11 0.34
C GLN A 23 -19.12 -8.48 0.66
N ARG A 24 -19.51 -9.72 0.35
CA ARG A 24 -20.84 -10.27 0.61
C ARG A 24 -20.71 -11.60 1.38
N PRO A 25 -21.55 -11.88 2.40
CA PRO A 25 -22.77 -11.15 2.77
C PRO A 25 -22.56 -9.76 3.41
N GLY A 26 -21.35 -9.39 3.85
CA GLY A 26 -21.11 -8.01 4.29
C GLY A 26 -19.67 -7.50 4.16
N CYS A 27 -19.50 -6.18 3.97
CA CYS A 27 -18.20 -5.54 3.82
C CYS A 27 -17.29 -5.89 5.01
N GLY A 28 -16.00 -6.13 4.78
CA GLY A 28 -15.00 -6.37 5.83
C GLY A 28 -14.99 -5.27 6.91
N HIS A 29 -15.32 -4.04 6.53
CA HIS A 29 -15.60 -2.96 7.48
C HIS A 29 -16.88 -3.17 8.33
N CYS A 30 -17.98 -3.68 7.75
CA CYS A 30 -19.19 -4.08 8.50
C CYS A 30 -18.98 -5.35 9.33
N GLN A 31 -18.06 -6.23 8.96
CA GLN A 31 -17.67 -7.38 9.79
C GLN A 31 -16.82 -6.90 10.99
N ALA A 32 -15.78 -6.10 10.75
CA ALA A 32 -14.90 -5.58 11.80
C ALA A 32 -15.57 -4.55 12.73
N SER A 33 -16.56 -3.83 12.21
CA SER A 33 -17.46 -2.95 12.98
C SER A 33 -18.81 -3.61 13.30
N ASP A 34 -18.97 -4.91 13.06
CA ASP A 34 -20.05 -5.81 13.50
C ASP A 34 -21.46 -5.18 13.38
N VAL A 35 -21.87 -4.94 12.12
CA VAL A 35 -23.10 -4.22 11.71
C VAL A 35 -23.74 -4.91 10.50
N PRO A 36 -25.08 -5.09 10.46
CA PRO A 36 -25.78 -5.72 9.32
C PRO A 36 -25.50 -5.00 7.99
N CYS A 37 -25.09 -5.76 6.98
CA CYS A 37 -24.51 -5.19 5.77
C CYS A 37 -25.46 -5.19 4.56
N GLU A 38 -26.19 -4.09 4.39
CA GLU A 38 -27.27 -3.99 3.40
C GLU A 38 -26.83 -3.43 2.05
N TYR A 39 -27.39 -3.95 0.96
CA TYR A 39 -27.12 -3.49 -0.41
C TYR A 39 -28.44 -3.18 -1.15
N SER A 40 -28.93 -1.94 -1.03
CA SER A 40 -30.26 -1.58 -1.54
C SER A 40 -30.33 -1.61 -3.09
N SER A 41 -31.44 -2.11 -3.64
CA SER A 41 -31.64 -2.21 -5.10
C SER A 41 -32.10 -0.91 -5.77
N GLN A 42 -32.50 0.09 -4.98
CA GLN A 42 -32.99 1.38 -5.46
C GLN A 42 -32.10 2.53 -4.96
N ARG A 43 -31.45 3.25 -5.89
CA ARG A 43 -30.85 4.56 -5.59
C ARG A 43 -31.95 5.54 -5.19
N ARG A 44 -32.18 5.74 -3.88
CA ARG A 44 -32.86 6.94 -3.38
C ARG A 44 -32.06 8.16 -3.85
N LYS A 45 -32.61 8.93 -4.78
CA LYS A 45 -32.04 10.24 -5.16
C LYS A 45 -31.98 11.09 -3.89
N ARG A 46 -30.84 11.73 -3.62
CA ARG A 46 -30.84 12.87 -2.68
C ARG A 46 -31.79 13.91 -3.26
N GLY A 47 -32.80 14.29 -2.49
CA GLY A 47 -33.51 15.54 -2.72
C GLY A 47 -32.55 16.73 -2.54
N PRO A 48 -32.97 17.95 -2.88
CA PRO A 48 -32.25 19.15 -2.49
C PRO A 48 -31.98 19.13 -0.98
N LYS A 49 -30.85 19.72 -0.53
CA LYS A 49 -30.66 20.00 0.89
C LYS A 49 -31.89 20.77 1.39
N PRO A 50 -32.47 20.44 2.56
CA PRO A 50 -33.35 21.36 3.25
C PRO A 50 -32.65 22.71 3.33
N ARG A 51 -33.28 23.76 2.79
CA ARG A 51 -32.77 25.12 2.92
C ARG A 51 -32.79 25.44 4.42
N SER A 52 -31.67 25.92 4.97
CA SER A 52 -31.62 26.25 6.40
C SER A 52 -32.69 27.29 6.70
N LEU A 53 -33.75 26.87 7.39
CA LEU A 53 -34.69 27.79 8.01
C LEU A 53 -34.00 28.32 9.26
N LEU A 54 -33.26 29.42 9.08
CA LEU A 54 -32.92 30.31 10.17
C LEU A 54 -34.25 30.73 10.82
N ALA A 55 -34.46 30.28 12.06
CA ALA A 55 -35.51 30.82 12.90
C ALA A 55 -35.07 32.21 13.34
N THR A 56 -35.33 33.22 12.50
CA THR A 56 -35.51 34.58 12.99
C THR A 56 -36.86 34.62 13.71
N ASP A 57 -36.85 34.95 15.01
CA ASP A 57 -38.08 35.06 15.78
C ASP A 57 -39.08 36.01 15.13
N GLY A 58 -40.36 35.65 15.20
CA GLY A 58 -41.40 36.25 14.38
C GLY A 58 -41.95 37.55 14.95
N GLU A 59 -42.20 38.52 14.07
CA GLU A 59 -43.27 39.50 14.26
C GLU A 59 -44.19 39.54 13.04
N SER A 60 -45.41 40.02 13.23
CA SER A 60 -46.58 39.67 12.39
C SER A 60 -46.68 40.44 11.08
N THR A 61 -47.22 39.80 10.01
CA THR A 61 -48.33 40.36 9.19
C THR A 61 -48.96 39.33 8.23
N LEU A 62 -50.17 39.65 7.75
CA LEU A 62 -51.01 38.95 6.76
C LEU A 62 -51.11 39.82 5.48
N PRO A 63 -51.87 39.49 4.40
CA PRO A 63 -52.17 38.21 3.70
C PRO A 63 -51.98 38.37 2.14
N ILE A 64 -52.76 37.62 1.32
CA ILE A 64 -53.25 37.90 -0.08
C ILE A 64 -52.71 37.02 -1.24
N VAL A 65 -53.57 36.87 -2.27
CA VAL A 65 -53.58 35.97 -3.44
C VAL A 65 -53.70 36.80 -4.74
N PRO A 66 -53.03 36.45 -5.87
CA PRO A 66 -53.79 36.15 -7.10
C PRO A 66 -53.16 35.19 -8.15
N GLU A 67 -53.99 34.23 -8.62
CA GLU A 67 -54.33 33.87 -10.02
C GLU A 67 -53.31 33.44 -11.12
N SER A 68 -53.89 32.97 -12.25
CA SER A 68 -53.33 32.10 -13.32
C SER A 68 -52.91 32.88 -14.60
N PRO A 69 -52.35 32.27 -15.69
CA PRO A 69 -53.20 31.55 -16.68
C PRO A 69 -52.58 30.44 -17.58
N SER A 70 -53.50 29.72 -18.26
CA SER A 70 -53.44 29.10 -19.62
C SER A 70 -52.67 27.79 -19.94
N GLN A 71 -53.39 26.87 -20.61
CA GLN A 71 -52.89 25.81 -21.53
C GLN A 71 -52.99 26.27 -23.00
N PRO A 72 -52.75 25.39 -24.00
CA PRO A 72 -53.93 24.76 -24.64
C PRO A 72 -53.80 23.28 -25.13
N ILE A 73 -54.89 22.51 -24.93
CA ILE A 73 -55.67 21.69 -25.91
C ILE A 73 -54.91 20.65 -26.78
N GLY A 74 -55.35 19.39 -26.97
CA GLY A 74 -56.57 18.63 -26.58
C GLY A 74 -56.50 17.20 -27.20
N THR A 75 -57.54 16.36 -27.36
CA THR A 75 -58.95 16.30 -26.87
C THR A 75 -59.57 14.92 -27.23
N ARG A 76 -60.70 14.53 -26.59
CA ARG A 76 -61.70 13.51 -27.04
C ARG A 76 -61.35 11.99 -26.85
N GLN A 77 -62.28 11.03 -26.61
CA GLN A 77 -63.41 10.91 -25.65
C GLN A 77 -64.04 9.47 -25.62
N GLN A 78 -64.83 9.17 -24.57
CA GLN A 78 -66.03 8.27 -24.52
C GLN A 78 -65.92 6.72 -24.62
N ALA A 79 -65.80 6.09 -23.44
CA ALA A 79 -66.74 5.17 -22.75
C ALA A 79 -67.90 4.42 -23.46
N GLN A 80 -68.13 3.15 -23.05
CA GLN A 80 -69.38 2.64 -22.40
C GLN A 80 -69.20 1.21 -21.77
N SER A 81 -70.24 0.64 -21.14
CA SER A 81 -70.25 -0.56 -20.24
C SER A 81 -71.45 -1.51 -20.57
N PRO A 82 -71.97 -2.48 -19.75
CA PRO A 82 -71.52 -3.19 -18.52
C PRO A 82 -71.72 -4.75 -18.54
N THR A 83 -71.48 -5.49 -17.43
CA THR A 83 -72.41 -6.46 -16.70
C THR A 83 -71.74 -7.56 -15.83
N ASP A 84 -72.14 -7.59 -14.53
CA ASP A 84 -72.60 -8.72 -13.65
C ASP A 84 -71.79 -9.93 -13.09
N ASP A 85 -72.28 -10.34 -11.89
CA ASP A 85 -72.35 -11.65 -11.19
C ASP A 85 -71.34 -12.17 -10.12
N SER A 86 -71.90 -12.97 -9.18
CA SER A 86 -71.39 -13.61 -7.92
C SER A 86 -72.49 -14.61 -7.40
N PRO A 87 -72.51 -15.24 -6.18
CA PRO A 87 -71.56 -15.40 -5.05
C PRO A 87 -71.46 -16.81 -4.34
N ALA A 88 -70.44 -16.99 -3.46
CA ALA A 88 -70.41 -17.65 -2.11
C ALA A 88 -70.76 -19.15 -1.76
N PHE A 89 -70.09 -19.66 -0.67
CA PHE A 89 -70.58 -20.41 0.54
C PHE A 89 -69.96 -21.79 1.04
N SER A 90 -69.54 -21.79 2.34
CA SER A 90 -69.62 -22.80 3.45
C SER A 90 -68.85 -24.16 3.59
N SER A 91 -67.97 -24.22 4.64
CA SER A 91 -68.05 -25.01 5.93
C SER A 91 -67.44 -26.43 6.20
N LEU A 92 -67.18 -26.71 7.52
CA LEU A 92 -66.84 -27.99 8.24
C LEU A 92 -65.41 -28.60 8.04
N SER A 93 -64.79 -29.47 8.89
CA SER A 93 -64.72 -29.79 10.36
C SER A 93 -63.50 -30.79 10.57
N SER A 94 -63.03 -31.40 11.70
CA SER A 94 -63.43 -31.65 13.12
C SER A 94 -62.18 -31.69 14.09
N ALA A 95 -61.99 -32.66 15.03
CA ALA A 95 -60.91 -32.69 16.07
C ALA A 95 -60.59 -34.09 16.70
N ASP A 96 -59.45 -34.25 17.43
CA ASP A 96 -59.07 -35.20 18.55
C ASP A 96 -57.52 -35.49 18.61
N ARG A 97 -56.79 -35.89 19.71
CA ARG A 97 -56.96 -35.83 21.20
C ARG A 97 -55.69 -36.27 22.01
N LEU A 98 -55.60 -35.92 23.32
CA LEU A 98 -54.79 -36.51 24.46
C LEU A 98 -53.23 -36.31 24.46
N THR A 99 -52.44 -36.30 25.57
CA THR A 99 -52.61 -36.63 27.03
C THR A 99 -51.67 -35.81 27.98
N HIS A 100 -51.82 -35.90 29.34
CA HIS A 100 -50.99 -35.24 30.39
C HIS A 100 -50.28 -36.26 31.38
N PRO A 101 -49.97 -35.99 32.70
CA PRO A 101 -48.69 -35.44 33.24
C PRO A 101 -48.05 -36.22 34.44
N THR A 102 -46.87 -35.80 34.99
CA THR A 102 -46.33 -36.27 36.32
C THR A 102 -45.33 -35.30 37.01
N GLN A 103 -44.83 -35.62 38.24
CA GLN A 103 -44.27 -34.66 39.23
C GLN A 103 -42.86 -35.01 39.82
N VAL A 104 -42.09 -33.98 40.24
CA VAL A 104 -41.32 -33.75 41.52
C VAL A 104 -40.98 -34.98 42.41
N PRO A 105 -39.74 -35.22 42.95
CA PRO A 105 -38.82 -34.26 43.65
C PRO A 105 -37.29 -34.40 43.40
N SER A 106 -36.47 -33.67 44.18
CA SER A 106 -34.99 -33.76 44.34
C SER A 106 -34.66 -34.23 45.78
N PRO A 107 -33.51 -34.91 46.07
CA PRO A 107 -32.40 -34.20 46.78
C PRO A 107 -30.95 -34.78 46.64
N VAL A 108 -29.99 -34.05 47.25
CA VAL A 108 -28.60 -34.41 47.68
C VAL A 108 -27.43 -34.43 46.66
N GLU A 109 -26.65 -33.35 46.74
CA GLU A 109 -25.18 -33.20 46.69
C GLU A 109 -24.24 -34.35 46.29
N THR A 110 -23.28 -34.06 45.39
CA THR A 110 -21.84 -34.23 45.69
C THR A 110 -20.98 -33.24 44.89
N PHE A 111 -19.94 -32.65 45.50
CA PHE A 111 -19.02 -31.71 44.85
C PHE A 111 -17.92 -32.42 44.04
N HIS A 112 -17.70 -32.06 42.76
CA HIS A 112 -16.38 -32.18 42.12
C HIS A 112 -16.17 -31.20 40.94
N SER A 113 -15.00 -30.56 40.93
CA SER A 113 -14.30 -29.87 39.82
C SER A 113 -15.04 -28.81 38.97
N LEU A 114 -14.65 -27.55 39.14
CA LEU A 114 -15.02 -26.43 38.25
C LEU A 114 -14.12 -26.40 37.01
N ALA A 115 -14.47 -27.16 35.96
CA ALA A 115 -13.70 -27.18 34.71
C ALA A 115 -14.50 -27.47 33.43
N ASP A 116 -15.80 -27.16 33.38
CA ASP A 116 -16.51 -26.92 32.10
C ASP A 116 -17.87 -26.23 32.32
N VAL A 117 -17.97 -24.94 31.97
CA VAL A 117 -19.23 -24.29 31.62
C VAL A 117 -18.96 -23.42 30.40
N SER A 118 -19.39 -23.90 29.24
CA SER A 118 -19.42 -23.11 28.02
C SER A 118 -20.41 -21.95 28.19
N THR A 119 -19.92 -20.74 28.41
CA THR A 119 -20.75 -19.52 28.39
C THR A 119 -21.53 -19.49 27.07
N PRO A 120 -22.87 -19.40 27.08
CA PRO A 120 -23.63 -19.22 25.85
C PRO A 120 -23.11 -17.99 25.11
N GLY A 121 -22.73 -18.16 23.84
CA GLY A 121 -22.21 -17.07 23.04
C GLY A 121 -23.30 -16.01 22.86
N ILE A 122 -23.15 -14.87 23.56
CA ILE A 122 -23.97 -13.69 23.29
C ILE A 122 -23.61 -13.23 21.88
N ALA A 123 -24.46 -13.58 20.92
CA ALA A 123 -24.31 -13.19 19.54
C ALA A 123 -24.30 -11.66 19.46
N LEU A 124 -23.22 -11.08 18.95
CA LEU A 124 -23.12 -9.64 18.74
C LEU A 124 -23.98 -9.14 17.57
N ALA A 125 -24.36 -10.05 16.66
CA ALA A 125 -25.28 -9.78 15.58
C ALA A 125 -26.73 -9.62 16.09
N TYR A 126 -27.21 -8.38 16.12
CA TYR A 126 -28.64 -8.06 16.15
C TYR A 126 -29.21 -8.10 14.72
N GLU A 127 -30.36 -8.73 14.54
CA GLU A 127 -31.10 -8.76 13.26
C GLU A 127 -31.70 -7.36 12.93
N PRO A 128 -31.82 -6.95 11.64
CA PRO A 128 -32.28 -5.60 11.25
C PRO A 128 -33.74 -5.25 11.60
N HIS A 129 -34.45 -6.07 12.38
CA HIS A 129 -35.85 -5.89 12.76
C HIS A 129 -36.09 -5.85 14.27
N ASP A 130 -35.05 -6.01 15.09
CA ASP A 130 -35.11 -5.80 16.53
C ASP A 130 -35.36 -4.31 16.83
N ARG A 131 -36.59 -3.99 17.24
CA ARG A 131 -37.01 -2.63 17.62
C ARG A 131 -36.12 -2.15 18.79
N ALA A 132 -35.81 -0.85 18.85
CA ALA A 132 -34.95 -0.29 19.91
C ALA A 132 -35.35 -0.68 21.35
N GLN A 133 -36.65 -0.89 21.59
CA GLN A 133 -37.23 -1.48 22.80
C GLN A 133 -36.55 -2.79 23.27
N GLN A 134 -36.07 -3.61 22.34
CA GLN A 134 -35.41 -4.89 22.55
C GLN A 134 -33.94 -4.71 22.94
N VAL A 135 -33.22 -3.76 22.31
CA VAL A 135 -31.86 -3.37 22.74
C VAL A 135 -31.90 -2.85 24.19
N HIS A 136 -32.89 -2.01 24.50
CA HIS A 136 -33.16 -1.52 25.86
C HIS A 136 -33.49 -2.67 26.84
N GLN A 137 -34.40 -3.59 26.47
CA GLN A 137 -34.78 -4.73 27.30
C GLN A 137 -33.60 -5.67 27.57
N ASN A 138 -32.79 -5.95 26.55
CA ASN A 138 -31.61 -6.83 26.67
C ASN A 138 -30.58 -6.23 27.62
N LEU A 139 -30.31 -4.91 27.53
CA LEU A 139 -29.42 -4.24 28.49
C LEU A 139 -29.96 -4.33 29.92
N ALA A 140 -31.21 -3.92 30.16
CA ALA A 140 -31.81 -3.94 31.50
C ALA A 140 -31.78 -5.36 32.12
N THR A 141 -32.15 -6.37 31.35
CA THR A 141 -32.14 -7.79 31.79
C THR A 141 -30.72 -8.28 32.07
N THR A 142 -29.73 -7.87 31.27
CA THR A 142 -28.31 -8.25 31.48
C THR A 142 -27.74 -7.60 32.74
N LEU A 143 -28.05 -6.33 33.00
CA LEU A 143 -27.58 -5.61 34.19
C LEU A 143 -28.22 -6.14 35.48
N GLU A 144 -29.53 -6.42 35.46
CA GLU A 144 -30.23 -7.06 36.59
C GLU A 144 -29.67 -8.47 36.87
N GLY A 145 -29.31 -9.22 35.82
CA GLY A 145 -28.65 -10.52 35.92
C GLY A 145 -27.25 -10.52 36.57
N LEU A 146 -26.62 -9.34 36.72
CA LEU A 146 -25.35 -9.17 37.43
C LEU A 146 -25.53 -8.89 38.95
N MET A 147 -26.75 -9.08 39.47
CA MET A 147 -27.13 -9.01 40.89
C MET A 147 -26.88 -7.66 41.59
N ARG A 148 -27.11 -6.55 40.88
CA ARG A 148 -27.33 -5.23 41.50
C ARG A 148 -28.64 -4.62 41.00
N PRO A 149 -29.30 -3.76 41.79
CA PRO A 149 -30.32 -2.86 41.28
C PRO A 149 -29.81 -2.07 40.07
N LEU A 150 -30.67 -1.93 39.06
CA LEU A 150 -30.35 -1.22 37.82
C LEU A 150 -29.95 0.23 38.10
N GLU A 151 -30.68 0.92 38.98
CA GLU A 151 -30.41 2.30 39.43
C GLU A 151 -29.07 2.44 40.17
N GLU A 152 -28.72 1.49 41.05
CA GLU A 152 -27.42 1.50 41.74
C GLU A 152 -26.26 1.34 40.74
N THR A 153 -26.44 0.48 39.75
CA THR A 153 -25.46 0.25 38.68
C THR A 153 -25.27 1.50 37.80
N ILE A 154 -26.36 2.19 37.47
CA ILE A 154 -26.35 3.43 36.70
C ILE A 154 -25.65 4.55 37.48
N ASN A 155 -26.02 4.77 38.74
CA ASN A 155 -25.40 5.80 39.59
C ASN A 155 -23.90 5.55 39.76
N ALA A 156 -23.49 4.31 40.07
CA ALA A 156 -22.08 3.95 40.16
C ALA A 156 -21.30 4.13 38.84
N CYS A 157 -21.96 4.08 37.68
CA CYS A 157 -21.33 4.43 36.40
C CYS A 157 -21.22 5.95 36.19
N ILE A 158 -22.20 6.75 36.64
CA ILE A 158 -22.14 8.22 36.62
C ILE A 158 -21.00 8.71 37.52
N ASP A 159 -20.92 8.22 38.75
CA ASP A 159 -19.87 8.59 39.71
C ASP A 159 -18.48 8.27 39.16
N LYS A 160 -18.33 7.09 38.55
CA LYS A 160 -17.10 6.70 37.84
C LYS A 160 -16.79 7.60 36.65
N CYS A 161 -17.78 8.00 35.85
CA CYS A 161 -17.58 8.92 34.73
C CYS A 161 -17.04 10.27 35.24
N MET A 162 -17.62 10.80 36.32
CA MET A 162 -17.19 12.07 36.92
C MET A 162 -15.80 11.96 37.57
N LEU A 163 -15.50 10.86 38.27
CA LEU A 163 -14.21 10.67 38.95
C LEU A 163 -13.06 10.31 38.00
N SER A 164 -13.31 9.49 36.98
CA SER A 164 -12.26 8.78 36.23
C SER A 164 -12.18 9.16 34.76
N LEU A 165 -13.27 9.62 34.15
CA LEU A 165 -13.34 9.95 32.73
C LEU A 165 -13.24 11.47 32.53
N PHE A 166 -14.16 12.24 33.12
CA PHE A 166 -14.29 13.69 32.97
C PHE A 166 -12.98 14.47 33.20
N PRO A 167 -12.12 14.16 34.19
CA PRO A 167 -10.87 14.92 34.40
C PRO A 167 -9.88 14.80 33.24
N THR A 168 -9.92 13.70 32.49
CA THR A 168 -9.03 13.45 31.34
C THR A 168 -9.72 13.71 30.01
N LEU A 169 -11.06 13.65 29.99
CA LEU A 169 -11.92 13.79 28.82
C LEU A 169 -13.18 14.58 29.19
N PRO A 170 -13.12 15.92 29.31
CA PRO A 170 -14.26 16.79 29.61
C PRO A 170 -15.15 16.99 28.36
N ILE A 171 -15.56 15.89 27.74
CA ILE A 171 -16.22 15.85 26.42
C ILE A 171 -17.74 15.62 26.48
N PHE A 172 -18.33 15.55 27.67
CA PHE A 172 -19.77 15.34 27.91
C PHE A 172 -20.29 16.29 28.99
N HIS A 173 -21.62 16.50 29.04
CA HIS A 173 -22.25 17.39 30.02
C HIS A 173 -22.85 16.60 31.20
N PRO A 174 -22.33 16.75 32.44
CA PRO A 174 -22.79 15.98 33.60
C PRO A 174 -24.27 16.14 33.95
N ALA A 175 -24.84 17.35 33.84
CA ALA A 175 -26.26 17.56 34.10
C ALA A 175 -27.15 16.82 33.09
N THR A 176 -26.80 16.86 31.79
CA THR A 176 -27.48 16.08 30.74
C THR A 176 -27.30 14.57 30.95
N LEU A 177 -26.11 14.12 31.36
CA LEU A 177 -25.84 12.72 31.70
C LEU A 177 -26.78 12.23 32.83
N LYS A 178 -26.88 13.01 33.91
CA LYS A 178 -27.76 12.74 35.06
C LYS A 178 -29.24 12.76 34.66
N GLN A 179 -29.66 13.75 33.86
CA GLN A 179 -31.03 13.90 33.36
C GLN A 179 -31.46 12.77 32.40
N ASN A 180 -30.56 12.32 31.54
CA ASN A 180 -30.83 11.28 30.54
C ASN A 180 -30.63 9.87 31.09
N SER A 181 -29.93 9.68 32.21
CA SER A 181 -29.71 8.37 32.88
C SER A 181 -30.97 7.51 33.02
N ARG A 182 -32.13 8.14 33.28
CA ARG A 182 -33.46 7.51 33.33
C ARG A 182 -33.85 6.74 32.06
N LEU A 183 -33.27 7.05 30.91
CA LEU A 183 -33.47 6.34 29.63
C LEU A 183 -32.97 4.88 29.66
N LEU A 184 -32.20 4.50 30.68
CA LEU A 184 -31.71 3.12 30.88
C LEU A 184 -32.65 2.29 31.78
N LEU A 185 -33.67 2.92 32.40
CA LEU A 185 -34.59 2.27 33.33
C LEU A 185 -35.78 1.64 32.60
N ARG A 186 -36.29 0.49 33.09
CA ARG A 186 -37.49 -0.18 32.55
C ARG A 186 -38.70 0.75 32.36
N SER A 187 -38.86 1.76 33.21
CA SER A 187 -39.91 2.78 33.09
C SER A 187 -39.84 3.59 31.77
N SER A 188 -38.66 3.79 31.19
CA SER A 188 -38.43 4.50 29.93
C SER A 188 -38.61 3.64 28.68
N GLN A 189 -38.85 2.33 28.82
CA GLN A 189 -38.95 1.38 27.70
C GLN A 189 -39.98 1.79 26.63
N HIS A 190 -41.09 2.41 27.05
CA HIS A 190 -42.17 2.91 26.18
C HIS A 190 -41.70 3.95 25.15
N LEU A 191 -40.63 4.70 25.44
CA LEU A 191 -40.06 5.69 24.52
C LEU A 191 -39.50 5.04 23.24
N PHE A 192 -39.08 3.78 23.33
CA PHE A 192 -38.41 3.03 22.26
C PHE A 192 -39.36 2.15 21.42
N GLU A 193 -40.68 2.30 21.59
CA GLU A 193 -41.73 1.60 20.84
C GLU A 193 -41.90 2.13 19.40
N ALA A 194 -42.83 1.56 18.62
CA ALA A 194 -42.92 1.76 17.16
C ALA A 194 -43.96 2.81 16.69
N THR A 195 -44.54 3.60 17.59
CA THR A 195 -45.73 4.44 17.31
C THR A 195 -45.42 5.81 16.71
N VAL A 196 -45.24 5.86 15.39
CA VAL A 196 -45.47 7.00 14.45
C VAL A 196 -44.66 8.31 14.61
N ASP A 197 -44.34 8.80 15.80
CA ASP A 197 -43.86 10.18 15.97
C ASP A 197 -42.35 10.41 15.68
N SER A 198 -42.06 11.61 15.21
CA SER A 198 -40.82 12.11 14.60
C SER A 198 -39.64 12.35 15.55
N THR A 199 -39.86 12.25 16.86
CA THR A 199 -38.91 12.64 17.92
C THR A 199 -37.96 11.52 18.37
N ARG A 200 -38.19 10.27 17.96
CA ARG A 200 -37.48 9.09 18.52
C ARG A 200 -35.96 9.00 18.29
N PRO A 201 -35.38 9.32 17.13
CA PRO A 201 -33.95 9.11 16.89
C PRO A 201 -33.02 9.84 17.86
N HIS A 202 -33.46 11.01 18.38
CA HIS A 202 -32.73 11.73 19.43
C HIS A 202 -32.62 10.91 20.72
N VAL A 203 -33.72 10.29 21.16
CA VAL A 203 -33.76 9.45 22.38
C VAL A 203 -32.86 8.22 22.23
N MET A 204 -32.82 7.63 21.03
CA MET A 204 -31.92 6.53 20.70
C MET A 204 -30.45 6.96 20.79
N ARG A 205 -30.09 8.12 20.23
CA ARG A 205 -28.73 8.65 20.32
C ARG A 205 -28.32 9.01 21.75
N GLU A 206 -29.22 9.55 22.58
CA GLU A 206 -28.90 9.83 23.99
C GLU A 206 -28.75 8.55 24.83
N PHE A 207 -29.53 7.50 24.55
CA PHE A 207 -29.28 6.16 25.11
C PHE A 207 -27.91 5.60 24.66
N ALA A 208 -27.55 5.79 23.39
CA ALA A 208 -26.23 5.42 22.89
C ALA A 208 -25.10 6.24 23.59
N HIS A 209 -25.29 7.54 23.79
CA HIS A 209 -24.33 8.41 24.48
C HIS A 209 -24.04 7.93 25.91
N LEU A 210 -25.09 7.66 26.70
CA LEU A 210 -24.99 7.08 28.04
C LEU A 210 -24.24 5.75 28.04
N THR A 211 -24.68 4.80 27.21
CA THR A 211 -24.08 3.46 27.17
C THR A 211 -22.64 3.48 26.65
N ALA A 212 -22.28 4.40 25.74
CA ALA A 212 -20.91 4.56 25.26
C ALA A 212 -19.97 5.00 26.38
N LEU A 213 -20.37 6.05 27.12
CA LEU A 213 -19.63 6.53 28.30
C LEU A 213 -19.50 5.44 29.36
N PHE A 214 -20.58 4.71 29.63
CA PHE A 214 -20.58 3.63 30.63
C PHE A 214 -19.72 2.43 30.19
N ALA A 215 -19.64 2.11 28.89
CA ALA A 215 -18.71 1.11 28.37
C ALA A 215 -17.24 1.54 28.56
N ALA A 216 -16.93 2.81 28.24
CA ALA A 216 -15.60 3.41 28.34
C ALA A 216 -15.13 3.66 29.78
N VAL A 217 -16.04 3.67 30.75
CA VAL A 217 -15.70 3.75 32.18
C VAL A 217 -15.72 2.38 32.88
N SER A 218 -16.55 1.43 32.44
CA SER A 218 -16.60 0.09 33.03
C SER A 218 -15.29 -0.69 32.80
N CYS A 219 -14.53 -0.36 31.74
CA CYS A 219 -13.23 -0.98 31.47
C CYS A 219 -12.09 -0.39 32.33
N ARG A 220 -12.28 0.80 32.92
CA ARG A 220 -11.33 1.43 33.86
C ARG A 220 -11.54 0.79 35.24
N ARG A 221 -10.58 -0.04 35.67
CA ARG A 221 -10.69 -0.85 36.89
C ARG A 221 -10.71 0.01 38.16
N THR A 222 -11.56 -0.34 39.11
CA THR A 222 -11.69 0.35 40.41
C THR A 222 -11.83 -0.66 41.56
N GLN A 223 -10.71 -1.00 42.22
CA GLN A 223 -10.56 -1.69 43.53
C GLN A 223 -11.31 -3.02 43.85
N SER A 224 -12.46 -3.34 43.24
CA SER A 224 -13.20 -4.59 43.49
C SER A 224 -12.49 -5.80 42.84
N PRO A 225 -12.41 -6.96 43.51
CA PRO A 225 -11.73 -8.16 43.00
C PRO A 225 -12.48 -8.87 41.84
N GLU A 226 -13.64 -8.36 41.43
CA GLU A 226 -14.58 -9.02 40.51
C GLU A 226 -14.24 -8.78 39.03
N VAL A 227 -13.05 -9.21 38.60
CA VAL A 227 -12.49 -8.94 37.26
C VAL A 227 -13.49 -9.23 36.12
N GLY A 228 -14.16 -10.38 36.15
CA GLY A 228 -15.12 -10.77 35.10
C GLY A 228 -16.40 -9.92 35.04
N ARG A 229 -16.81 -9.24 36.12
CA ARG A 229 -18.02 -8.39 36.10
C ARG A 229 -17.79 -7.07 35.36
N ASN A 230 -16.62 -6.45 35.50
CA ASN A 230 -16.30 -5.23 34.76
C ASN A 230 -16.26 -5.47 33.24
N GLU A 231 -15.71 -6.61 32.82
CA GLU A 231 -15.67 -7.03 31.40
C GLU A 231 -17.07 -7.35 30.85
N ALA A 232 -17.92 -8.00 31.65
CA ALA A 232 -19.34 -8.20 31.32
C ALA A 232 -20.11 -6.88 31.20
N LEU A 233 -19.90 -5.92 32.12
CA LEU A 233 -20.50 -4.59 32.06
C LEU A 233 -20.05 -3.81 30.81
N THR A 234 -18.75 -3.74 30.53
CA THR A 234 -18.24 -3.11 29.30
C THR A 234 -18.83 -3.76 28.05
N THR A 235 -18.93 -5.10 28.01
CA THR A 235 -19.50 -5.81 26.87
C THR A 235 -21.00 -5.53 26.69
N ALA A 236 -21.78 -5.56 27.78
CA ALA A 236 -23.21 -5.29 27.77
C ALA A 236 -23.51 -3.84 27.33
N PHE A 237 -22.82 -2.85 27.91
CA PHE A 237 -22.97 -1.46 27.52
C PHE A 237 -22.53 -1.21 26.07
N LEU A 238 -21.37 -1.74 25.65
CA LEU A 238 -20.87 -1.57 24.29
C LEU A 238 -21.80 -2.19 23.24
N ALA A 239 -22.35 -3.38 23.51
CA ALA A 239 -23.36 -4.02 22.66
C ALA A 239 -24.64 -3.17 22.59
N ALA A 240 -25.13 -2.66 23.72
CA ALA A 240 -26.32 -1.81 23.77
C ALA A 240 -26.13 -0.48 23.02
N THR A 241 -24.96 0.16 23.12
CA THR A 241 -24.63 1.34 22.30
C THR A 241 -24.68 1.01 20.82
N ARG A 242 -24.06 -0.09 20.40
CA ARG A 242 -23.90 -0.44 18.99
C ARG A 242 -25.22 -0.85 18.35
N GLY A 243 -26.05 -1.62 19.07
CA GLY A 243 -27.43 -1.91 18.67
C GLY A 243 -28.30 -0.65 18.58
N MET A 244 -28.23 0.25 19.57
CA MET A 244 -29.02 1.47 19.54
C MET A 244 -28.58 2.44 18.43
N MET A 245 -27.28 2.53 18.15
CA MET A 245 -26.76 3.28 17.00
C MET A 245 -27.22 2.70 15.67
N ALA A 246 -27.30 1.37 15.54
CA ALA A 246 -27.85 0.75 14.33
C ALA A 246 -29.32 1.16 14.07
N CYS A 247 -30.10 1.45 15.13
CA CYS A 247 -31.47 1.98 15.00
C CYS A 247 -31.54 3.45 14.52
N CYS A 248 -30.50 4.28 14.72
CA CYS A 248 -30.55 5.73 14.46
C CYS A 248 -29.43 6.32 13.58
N GLU A 249 -28.50 5.51 13.07
CA GLU A 249 -27.28 5.96 12.36
C GLU A 249 -27.53 6.90 11.17
N ASP A 250 -28.55 6.66 10.35
CA ASP A 250 -28.92 7.53 9.21
C ASP A 250 -29.27 8.96 9.66
N TRP A 251 -29.88 9.10 10.84
CA TRP A 251 -30.30 10.37 11.42
C TRP A 251 -29.15 11.06 12.15
N ASP A 252 -28.33 10.27 12.88
CA ASP A 252 -27.12 10.72 13.59
C ASP A 252 -26.11 11.36 12.62
N ILE A 253 -25.70 10.63 11.56
CA ILE A 253 -24.77 11.15 10.54
C ILE A 253 -25.40 12.33 9.76
N GLY A 254 -26.74 12.36 9.65
CA GLY A 254 -27.48 13.47 9.06
C GLY A 254 -27.59 14.72 9.94
N ARG A 255 -27.32 14.63 11.24
CA ARG A 255 -27.49 15.70 12.26
C ARG A 255 -26.39 15.65 13.34
N ALA A 256 -25.15 15.49 12.89
CA ALA A 256 -24.01 15.26 13.78
C ALA A 256 -23.72 16.45 14.73
N ASP A 257 -23.40 16.10 15.97
CA ASP A 257 -23.15 16.99 17.11
C ASP A 257 -22.16 16.35 18.10
N SER A 258 -21.94 16.98 19.26
CA SER A 258 -21.02 16.48 20.28
C SER A 258 -21.34 15.04 20.71
N SER A 259 -22.60 14.72 21.08
CA SER A 259 -23.05 13.34 21.39
C SER A 259 -22.62 12.35 20.30
N SER A 260 -22.83 12.72 19.03
CA SER A 260 -22.50 11.90 17.85
C SER A 260 -21.01 11.54 17.77
N LEU A 261 -20.12 12.44 18.22
CA LEU A 261 -18.67 12.21 18.27
C LEU A 261 -18.25 11.43 19.54
N VAL A 262 -18.77 11.81 20.71
CA VAL A 262 -18.47 11.16 22.01
C VAL A 262 -18.77 9.67 21.95
N ILE A 263 -19.90 9.27 21.35
CA ILE A 263 -20.27 7.86 21.17
C ILE A 263 -19.14 7.06 20.51
N ARG A 264 -18.58 7.58 19.40
CA ARG A 264 -17.55 6.88 18.62
C ARG A 264 -16.20 6.87 19.34
N VAL A 265 -15.86 7.95 20.05
CA VAL A 265 -14.67 8.06 20.91
C VAL A 265 -14.71 7.08 22.09
N CYS A 266 -15.85 6.99 22.78
CA CYS A 266 -16.01 6.11 23.93
C CYS A 266 -16.12 4.63 23.52
N GLN A 267 -16.81 4.32 22.42
CA GLN A 267 -16.77 2.99 21.80
C GLN A 267 -15.34 2.59 21.42
N SER A 268 -14.54 3.50 20.84
CA SER A 268 -13.13 3.25 20.55
C SER A 268 -12.31 2.96 21.81
N THR A 269 -12.50 3.75 22.87
CA THR A 269 -11.83 3.57 24.18
C THR A 269 -12.14 2.19 24.81
N ALA A 270 -13.40 1.75 24.73
CA ALA A 270 -13.83 0.44 25.20
C ALA A 270 -13.26 -0.70 24.34
N LEU A 271 -13.26 -0.56 23.01
CA LEU A 271 -12.70 -1.55 22.09
C LEU A 271 -11.18 -1.71 22.24
N HIS A 272 -10.44 -0.63 22.55
CA HIS A 272 -9.02 -0.70 22.86
C HIS A 272 -8.79 -1.57 24.11
N HIS A 273 -9.53 -1.32 25.20
CA HIS A 273 -9.44 -2.14 26.42
C HIS A 273 -9.79 -3.62 26.20
N LEU A 274 -10.73 -3.94 25.30
CA LEU A 274 -11.08 -5.31 24.92
C LEU A 274 -10.08 -5.94 23.91
N GLY A 275 -8.91 -5.32 23.68
CA GLY A 275 -7.90 -5.80 22.73
C GLY A 275 -8.30 -5.68 21.25
N LYS A 276 -9.49 -5.13 20.94
CA LYS A 276 -10.02 -4.94 19.57
C LYS A 276 -9.45 -3.66 18.94
N THR A 277 -8.14 -3.52 18.96
CA THR A 277 -7.40 -2.32 18.53
C THR A 277 -7.74 -1.89 17.10
N ARG A 278 -7.86 -2.84 16.14
CA ARG A 278 -8.28 -2.53 14.76
C ARG A 278 -9.63 -1.79 14.74
N SER A 279 -10.65 -2.32 15.40
CA SER A 279 -11.99 -1.72 15.45
C SER A 279 -12.03 -0.40 16.23
N SER A 280 -11.20 -0.25 17.28
CA SER A 280 -10.98 1.04 17.95
C SER A 280 -10.45 2.11 16.99
N TRP A 281 -9.39 1.82 16.22
CA TRP A 281 -8.87 2.75 15.23
C TRP A 281 -9.86 3.07 14.11
N LEU A 282 -10.72 2.14 13.72
CA LEU A 282 -11.78 2.40 12.73
C LEU A 282 -12.80 3.44 13.24
N LEU A 283 -13.30 3.28 14.46
CA LEU A 283 -14.25 4.22 15.06
C LEU A 283 -13.65 5.59 15.39
N LEU A 284 -12.37 5.64 15.80
CA LEU A 284 -11.66 6.91 15.93
C LEU A 284 -11.58 7.64 14.58
N GLY A 285 -11.29 6.89 13.51
CA GLY A 285 -11.31 7.43 12.14
C GLY A 285 -12.71 7.84 11.67
N GLU A 286 -13.78 7.14 12.08
CA GLU A 286 -15.17 7.60 11.84
C GLU A 286 -15.45 8.93 12.55
N ALA A 287 -15.05 9.07 13.82
CA ALA A 287 -15.20 10.30 14.59
C ALA A 287 -14.41 11.48 13.97
N LEU A 288 -13.16 11.26 13.55
CA LEU A 288 -12.35 12.30 12.93
C LEU A 288 -12.91 12.75 11.57
N ARG A 289 -13.37 11.82 10.72
CA ARG A 289 -14.06 12.16 9.46
C ARG A 289 -15.33 12.97 9.70
N LEU A 290 -16.10 12.63 10.74
CA LEU A 290 -17.30 13.35 11.12
C LEU A 290 -16.97 14.77 11.63
N ALA A 291 -15.90 14.93 12.42
CA ALA A 291 -15.39 16.24 12.84
C ALA A 291 -14.88 17.09 11.66
N MET A 292 -14.25 16.48 10.65
CA MET A 292 -13.85 17.17 9.41
C MET A 292 -15.06 17.60 8.57
N ASP A 293 -16.10 16.76 8.47
CA ASP A 293 -17.38 17.13 7.84
C ASP A 293 -18.10 18.28 8.58
N MET A 294 -18.01 18.30 9.91
CA MET A 294 -18.50 19.38 10.78
C MET A 294 -17.59 20.63 10.75
N ARG A 295 -16.43 20.56 10.08
CA ARG A 295 -15.40 21.60 9.98
C ARG A 295 -14.85 22.12 11.32
N LEU A 296 -14.66 21.23 12.30
CA LEU A 296 -14.19 21.63 13.64
C LEU A 296 -12.77 22.24 13.67
N PHE A 297 -12.01 22.10 12.58
CA PHE A 297 -10.73 22.79 12.33
C PHE A 297 -10.87 24.29 12.00
N ASP A 298 -12.10 24.79 11.77
CA ASP A 298 -12.39 26.19 11.44
C ASP A 298 -13.30 26.78 12.52
N GLU A 299 -12.83 27.79 13.25
CA GLU A 299 -13.58 28.44 14.34
C GLU A 299 -14.95 29.00 13.87
N ARG A 300 -15.10 29.29 12.57
CA ARG A 300 -16.38 29.74 11.99
C ARG A 300 -17.46 28.65 12.03
N SER A 301 -17.09 27.38 12.22
CA SER A 301 -18.03 26.26 12.39
C SER A 301 -18.81 26.30 13.71
N TYR A 302 -18.32 27.05 14.70
CA TYR A 302 -18.96 27.21 16.01
C TYR A 302 -19.95 28.39 16.06
N LEU A 303 -20.00 29.24 15.02
CA LEU A 303 -20.87 30.42 14.97
C LEU A 303 -22.34 30.00 14.84
N GLY A 304 -23.18 30.48 15.76
CA GLY A 304 -24.61 30.17 15.80
C GLY A 304 -24.97 28.84 16.47
N LEU A 305 -23.99 28.14 17.06
CA LEU A 305 -24.26 27.07 18.04
C LEU A 305 -24.50 27.67 19.42
N ASP A 306 -25.21 26.95 20.29
CA ASP A 306 -25.26 27.27 21.71
C ASP A 306 -23.90 27.05 22.39
N SER A 307 -23.69 27.69 23.54
CA SER A 307 -22.39 27.70 24.22
C SER A 307 -22.00 26.36 24.84
N LEU A 308 -22.95 25.46 25.12
CA LEU A 308 -22.65 24.10 25.57
C LEU A 308 -22.07 23.27 24.41
N GLU A 309 -22.80 23.17 23.30
CA GLU A 309 -22.39 22.43 22.11
C GLU A 309 -21.09 22.99 21.50
N SER A 310 -20.95 24.32 21.50
CA SER A 310 -19.75 25.04 21.09
C SER A 310 -18.52 24.69 21.95
N LYS A 311 -18.69 24.50 23.27
CA LYS A 311 -17.62 24.06 24.19
C LYS A 311 -17.28 22.58 24.02
N LEU A 312 -18.30 21.71 23.97
CA LEU A 312 -18.11 20.26 23.82
C LEU A 312 -17.39 19.91 22.50
N ARG A 313 -17.77 20.52 21.37
CA ARG A 313 -17.11 20.26 20.07
C ARG A 313 -15.63 20.62 20.08
N ARG A 314 -15.23 21.75 20.66
CA ARG A 314 -13.81 22.14 20.77
C ARG A 314 -13.00 21.14 21.60
N ASN A 315 -13.54 20.73 22.76
CA ASN A 315 -12.90 19.72 23.61
C ASN A 315 -12.69 18.40 22.85
N ILE A 316 -13.70 17.95 22.11
CA ILE A 316 -13.65 16.74 21.30
C ILE A 316 -12.65 16.88 20.14
N TRP A 317 -12.61 18.04 19.46
CA TRP A 317 -11.67 18.29 18.36
C TRP A 317 -10.21 18.21 18.83
N GLY A 318 -9.84 18.92 19.89
CA GLY A 318 -8.49 18.87 20.45
C GLY A 318 -8.10 17.45 20.91
N MET A 319 -9.05 16.70 21.46
CA MET A 319 -8.86 15.28 21.82
C MET A 319 -8.70 14.36 20.60
N LEU A 320 -9.44 14.59 19.50
CA LEU A 320 -9.31 13.82 18.26
C LEU A 320 -7.95 14.06 17.59
N CYS A 321 -7.51 15.33 17.50
CA CYS A 321 -6.16 15.68 17.04
C CYS A 321 -5.08 15.02 17.91
N THR A 322 -5.23 15.08 19.24
CA THR A 322 -4.34 14.41 20.20
C THR A 322 -4.28 12.89 19.97
N SER A 323 -5.42 12.27 19.68
CA SER A 323 -5.50 10.82 19.44
C SER A 323 -4.82 10.43 18.12
N ASP A 324 -5.01 11.19 17.04
CA ASP A 324 -4.37 10.94 15.74
C ASP A 324 -2.86 11.26 15.76
N MET A 325 -2.44 12.32 16.48
CA MET A 325 -1.02 12.56 16.81
C MET A 325 -0.40 11.38 17.57
N SER A 326 -1.10 10.82 18.57
CA SER A 326 -0.60 9.64 19.29
C SER A 326 -0.48 8.41 18.38
N ALA A 327 -1.41 8.24 17.44
CA ALA A 327 -1.37 7.17 16.43
C ALA A 327 -0.21 7.34 15.44
N SER A 328 0.11 8.58 15.06
CA SER A 328 1.26 8.91 14.22
C SER A 328 2.59 8.69 14.95
N VAL A 329 2.77 9.32 16.11
CA VAL A 329 4.04 9.30 16.87
C VAL A 329 4.36 7.91 17.42
N LEU A 330 3.38 7.21 18.01
CA LEU A 330 3.61 5.91 18.65
C LEU A 330 3.45 4.72 17.69
N ASN A 331 2.53 4.80 16.71
CA ASN A 331 2.19 3.67 15.84
C ASN A 331 2.60 3.87 14.37
N ASN A 332 3.43 4.88 14.09
CA ASN A 332 3.96 5.23 12.75
C ASN A 332 2.87 5.32 11.66
N ARG A 333 1.64 5.71 12.04
CA ARG A 333 0.57 5.95 11.08
C ARG A 333 0.76 7.31 10.40
N PRO A 334 0.34 7.49 9.13
CA PRO A 334 0.15 8.83 8.59
C PRO A 334 -0.84 9.60 9.46
N LEU A 335 -0.62 10.90 9.65
CA LEU A 335 -1.65 11.78 10.19
C LEU A 335 -2.86 11.76 9.25
N SER A 336 -4.05 11.58 9.82
CA SER A 336 -5.32 11.51 9.10
C SER A 336 -5.84 12.90 8.74
N TYR A 337 -5.39 13.94 9.47
CA TYR A 337 -5.58 15.35 9.11
C TYR A 337 -4.28 15.93 8.51
N HIS A 338 -4.42 16.77 7.49
CA HIS A 338 -3.27 17.27 6.70
C HIS A 338 -2.43 18.29 7.49
N GLU A 339 -1.12 18.32 7.23
CA GLU A 339 -0.15 19.24 7.85
C GLU A 339 -0.54 20.73 7.78
N ILE A 340 -1.31 21.15 6.77
CA ILE A 340 -1.81 22.53 6.59
C ILE A 340 -2.72 22.97 7.77
N TYR A 341 -3.31 22.03 8.51
CA TYR A 341 -4.13 22.31 9.69
C TYR A 341 -3.33 22.25 11.01
N LEU A 342 -2.02 22.01 10.99
CA LEU A 342 -1.20 22.04 12.22
C LEU A 342 -0.90 23.47 12.69
N ASP A 343 -0.85 24.43 11.78
CA ASP A 343 -0.57 25.83 12.09
C ASP A 343 -1.77 26.50 12.76
N ASP A 344 -2.95 26.45 12.14
CA ASP A 344 -4.21 27.07 12.60
C ASP A 344 -4.81 26.44 13.88
N VAL A 345 -4.36 25.26 14.33
CA VAL A 345 -4.77 24.70 15.63
C VAL A 345 -4.01 25.43 16.75
N GLU A 346 -4.50 26.61 17.12
CA GLU A 346 -4.02 27.33 18.30
C GLU A 346 -4.19 26.46 19.55
N THR A 347 -3.06 26.00 20.12
CA THR A 347 -3.00 25.33 21.42
C THR A 347 -2.68 26.29 22.56
N ALA A 348 -2.66 27.59 22.27
CA ALA A 348 -3.07 28.56 23.28
C ALA A 348 -4.56 28.30 23.58
N PRO A 349 -5.04 28.49 24.82
CA PRO A 349 -6.46 28.69 25.00
C PRO A 349 -6.85 29.95 24.23
N VAL A 350 -7.59 29.80 23.13
CA VAL A 350 -8.58 30.81 22.74
C VAL A 350 -9.30 31.16 24.03
N GLU A 351 -9.20 32.43 24.45
CA GLU A 351 -9.32 32.81 25.87
C GLU A 351 -10.56 32.21 26.53
N LEU A 352 -10.53 32.04 27.87
CA LEU A 352 -11.60 31.45 28.69
C LEU A 352 -13.01 32.12 28.56
N ARG A 353 -13.16 33.09 27.65
CA ARG A 353 -14.38 33.58 27.00
C ARG A 353 -15.14 32.49 26.24
N ASN A 354 -15.72 31.56 26.98
CA ASN A 354 -17.14 31.30 26.84
C ASN A 354 -17.67 31.03 28.24
N ASP A 355 -18.57 31.88 28.71
CA ASP A 355 -19.05 31.95 30.11
C ASP A 355 -19.90 30.73 30.55
N PHE A 356 -19.85 29.64 29.78
CA PHE A 356 -20.57 28.40 30.00
C PHE A 356 -19.70 27.38 30.75
N SER A 357 -20.10 27.06 31.98
CA SER A 357 -19.51 25.99 32.80
C SER A 357 -20.26 24.66 32.56
N LEU A 358 -19.51 23.59 32.27
CA LEU A 358 -20.07 22.24 32.19
C LEU A 358 -20.50 21.69 33.55
N LEU A 359 -19.95 22.23 34.65
CA LEU A 359 -20.27 21.83 36.02
C LEU A 359 -21.38 22.69 36.66
N THR A 360 -22.33 23.19 35.86
CA THR A 360 -23.43 24.03 36.34
C THR A 360 -24.52 23.24 37.08
N GLY A 361 -24.82 23.65 38.32
CA GLY A 361 -26.17 23.48 38.90
C GLY A 361 -26.30 22.85 40.29
N GLU A 362 -25.29 22.17 40.84
CA GLU A 362 -25.40 21.49 42.15
C GLU A 362 -24.24 21.84 43.10
N LEU A 363 -24.57 22.23 44.33
CA LEU A 363 -23.60 22.49 45.40
C LEU A 363 -22.97 21.17 45.87
N GLY A 364 -21.75 20.92 45.42
CA GLY A 364 -20.95 19.73 45.72
C GLY A 364 -19.46 20.00 45.48
N PRO A 365 -18.65 18.99 45.08
CA PRO A 365 -17.20 19.14 44.87
C PRO A 365 -16.82 19.91 43.59
N PHE A 366 -17.73 20.70 43.03
CA PHE A 366 -17.74 21.16 41.64
C PHE A 366 -17.83 22.69 41.53
N ASP A 367 -16.88 23.40 42.13
CA ASP A 367 -16.79 24.87 42.00
C ASP A 367 -16.22 25.31 40.63
N SER A 368 -16.40 26.60 40.30
CA SER A 368 -15.95 27.15 39.01
C SER A 368 -14.43 27.27 38.86
N GLN A 369 -13.67 27.31 39.96
CA GLN A 369 -12.21 27.26 39.90
C GLN A 369 -11.76 25.84 39.57
N TYR A 370 -12.40 24.83 40.15
CA TYR A 370 -12.13 23.42 39.84
C TYR A 370 -12.36 23.09 38.36
N GLU A 371 -13.42 23.60 37.72
CA GLU A 371 -13.59 23.41 36.27
C GLU A 371 -12.40 24.01 35.48
N MET A 372 -11.98 25.24 35.77
CA MET A 372 -10.82 25.86 35.10
C MET A 372 -9.53 25.06 35.33
N LYS A 373 -9.29 24.61 36.56
CA LYS A 373 -8.13 23.77 36.94
C LYS A 373 -8.08 22.43 36.18
N LEU A 374 -9.25 21.83 35.90
CA LEU A 374 -9.33 20.64 35.05
C LEU A 374 -8.99 20.97 33.59
N TYR A 375 -9.50 22.07 33.04
CA TYR A 375 -9.22 22.45 31.64
C TYR A 375 -7.74 22.72 31.40
N GLU A 376 -7.05 23.35 32.36
CA GLU A 376 -5.61 23.60 32.26
C GLU A 376 -4.82 22.28 32.12
N GLY A 377 -5.08 21.29 32.97
CA GLY A 377 -4.47 19.95 32.85
C GLY A 377 -4.82 19.23 31.55
N PHE A 378 -6.06 19.36 31.06
CA PHE A 378 -6.50 18.78 29.79
C PHE A 378 -5.75 19.39 28.59
N TYR A 379 -5.63 20.72 28.51
CA TYR A 379 -4.89 21.40 27.45
C TYR A 379 -3.37 21.18 27.54
N MET A 380 -2.80 21.02 28.74
CA MET A 380 -1.39 20.65 28.90
C MET A 380 -1.04 19.30 28.26
N CYS A 381 -1.93 18.30 28.32
CA CYS A 381 -1.72 17.04 27.59
C CYS A 381 -1.75 17.26 26.06
N GLN A 382 -2.67 18.07 25.54
CA GLN A 382 -2.70 18.41 24.09
C GLN A 382 -1.43 19.14 23.65
N LYS A 383 -0.93 20.08 24.47
CA LYS A 383 0.31 20.83 24.22
C LYS A 383 1.53 19.90 24.13
N LEU A 384 1.65 18.90 25.02
CA LEU A 384 2.70 17.87 24.96
C LEU A 384 2.71 17.16 23.60
N TRP A 385 1.54 16.70 23.14
CA TRP A 385 1.42 15.99 21.86
C TRP A 385 1.69 16.89 20.66
N LYS A 386 1.21 18.14 20.63
CA LYS A 386 1.49 19.07 19.52
C LYS A 386 2.99 19.40 19.45
N THR A 387 3.62 19.81 20.55
CA THR A 387 5.04 20.18 20.53
C THR A 387 5.91 18.99 20.11
N ALA A 388 5.70 17.80 20.67
CA ALA A 388 6.46 16.62 20.27
C ALA A 388 6.23 16.21 18.80
N THR A 389 5.00 16.29 18.30
CA THR A 389 4.69 15.95 16.90
C THR A 389 5.34 16.95 15.93
N ASN A 390 5.24 18.25 16.21
CA ASN A 390 5.87 19.30 15.41
C ASN A 390 7.40 19.17 15.43
N MET A 391 8.02 18.84 16.57
CA MET A 391 9.44 18.53 16.64
C MET A 391 9.83 17.32 15.77
N LEU A 392 9.07 16.22 15.83
CA LEU A 392 9.34 14.99 15.05
C LEU A 392 9.20 15.23 13.54
N LEU A 393 8.27 16.11 13.13
CA LEU A 393 8.12 16.57 11.75
C LEU A 393 9.30 17.46 11.34
N ASN A 394 9.63 18.48 12.13
CA ASN A 394 10.74 19.40 11.83
C ASN A 394 12.10 18.70 11.79
N MET A 395 12.38 17.75 12.71
CA MET A 395 13.54 16.86 12.63
C MET A 395 13.52 16.00 11.35
N THR A 396 12.35 15.63 10.85
CA THR A 396 12.22 14.87 9.59
C THR A 396 12.44 15.73 8.35
N ILE A 397 12.04 17.00 8.38
CA ILE A 397 12.36 17.99 7.34
C ILE A 397 13.86 18.29 7.35
N LEU A 398 14.44 18.69 8.49
CA LEU A 398 15.87 19.02 8.62
C LEU A 398 16.79 17.84 8.23
N SER A 399 16.43 16.61 8.62
CA SER A 399 17.15 15.39 8.23
C SER A 399 17.05 15.05 6.73
N ARG A 400 16.05 15.58 6.02
CA ARG A 400 15.98 15.55 4.54
C ARG A 400 16.84 16.67 3.93
N THR A 401 16.74 17.90 4.45
CA THR A 401 17.52 19.06 3.96
C THR A 401 19.02 18.84 4.09
N ARG A 402 19.51 18.38 5.25
CA ARG A 402 20.94 18.03 5.48
C ARG A 402 21.47 16.93 4.53
N LYS A 403 20.59 16.17 3.87
CA LYS A 403 20.94 15.14 2.87
C LYS A 403 20.78 15.60 1.42
N ALA A 404 20.33 16.83 1.19
CA ALA A 404 20.12 17.43 -0.13
C ALA A 404 21.13 18.55 -0.44
N SER A 405 21.94 18.98 0.53
CA SER A 405 22.94 20.04 0.39
C SER A 405 24.30 19.59 0.95
N ASP A 406 25.34 19.60 0.12
CA ASP A 406 26.74 19.30 0.51
C ASP A 406 27.41 20.43 1.33
N PHE A 407 26.62 21.21 2.07
CA PHE A 407 27.08 22.27 2.96
C PHE A 407 26.83 21.87 4.43
N GLU A 408 27.83 22.10 5.28
CA GLU A 408 27.65 22.02 6.73
C GLU A 408 26.65 23.09 7.19
N ILE A 409 25.50 22.65 7.70
CA ILE A 409 24.51 23.54 8.32
C ILE A 409 25.12 24.07 9.62
N SER A 410 25.46 25.36 9.63
CA SER A 410 25.94 26.06 10.83
C SER A 410 24.92 25.96 11.97
N PHE A 411 25.40 25.82 13.20
CA PHE A 411 24.60 25.90 14.45
C PHE A 411 23.78 27.19 14.59
N GLN A 412 24.00 28.19 13.72
CA GLN A 412 23.29 29.46 13.66
C GLN A 412 22.04 29.45 12.75
N ASP A 413 21.74 28.34 12.06
CA ASP A 413 20.51 28.25 11.25
C ASP A 413 19.25 28.37 12.14
N ALA A 414 18.32 29.23 11.71
CA ALA A 414 17.05 29.46 12.38
C ALA A 414 16.21 28.18 12.49
N SER A 415 16.33 27.25 11.53
CA SER A 415 15.65 25.95 11.60
C SER A 415 16.16 25.07 12.74
N HIS A 416 17.48 25.07 12.97
CA HIS A 416 18.16 24.33 14.04
C HIS A 416 17.81 24.92 15.41
N LEU A 417 17.94 26.25 15.55
CA LEU A 417 17.58 26.99 16.76
C LEU A 417 16.10 26.83 17.13
N GLY A 418 15.19 26.82 16.15
CA GLY A 418 13.76 26.61 16.37
C GLY A 418 13.42 25.24 16.97
N ILE A 419 14.10 24.17 16.56
CA ILE A 419 13.89 22.83 17.15
C ILE A 419 14.53 22.75 18.55
N MET A 420 15.70 23.37 18.77
CA MET A 420 16.32 23.44 20.09
C MET A 420 15.41 24.18 21.10
N GLN A 421 14.86 25.35 20.71
CA GLN A 421 13.89 26.07 21.55
C GLN A 421 12.65 25.23 21.80
N SER A 422 12.11 24.56 20.76
CA SER A 422 10.95 23.65 20.92
C SER A 422 11.21 22.52 21.91
N TYR A 423 12.46 22.02 22.02
CA TYR A 423 12.83 21.00 23.01
C TYR A 423 12.90 21.58 24.43
N VAL A 424 13.47 22.78 24.61
CA VAL A 424 13.48 23.49 25.89
C VAL A 424 12.05 23.78 26.36
N ASP A 425 11.21 24.29 25.45
CA ASP A 425 9.79 24.56 25.69
C ASP A 425 9.02 23.27 26.04
N PHE A 426 9.34 22.15 25.39
CA PHE A 426 8.78 20.84 25.72
C PHE A 426 9.18 20.37 27.12
N CYS A 427 10.47 20.44 27.46
CA CYS A 427 10.98 20.07 28.79
C CYS A 427 10.32 20.90 29.90
N GLY A 428 10.20 22.22 29.70
CA GLY A 428 9.57 23.14 30.66
C GLY A 428 8.07 22.91 30.89
N ILE A 429 7.38 22.01 30.16
CA ILE A 429 5.96 21.71 30.42
C ILE A 429 5.77 21.00 31.77
N LEU A 430 6.73 20.20 32.25
CA LEU A 430 6.61 19.64 33.61
C LEU A 430 6.96 20.65 34.70
N ASP A 431 7.94 21.52 34.46
CA ASP A 431 8.37 22.56 35.41
C ASP A 431 7.31 23.68 35.54
N SER A 432 6.45 23.85 34.53
CA SER A 432 5.31 24.78 34.53
C SER A 432 3.97 24.13 34.92
N LEU A 433 3.99 22.95 35.56
CA LEU A 433 2.77 22.39 36.16
C LEU A 433 2.28 23.24 37.35
N PRO A 434 0.99 23.64 37.39
CA PRO A 434 0.42 24.35 38.53
C PRO A 434 0.48 23.51 39.81
N ASP A 435 0.48 24.16 40.98
CA ASP A 435 0.68 23.51 42.29
C ASP A 435 -0.18 22.26 42.50
N TRP A 436 -1.45 22.30 42.11
CA TRP A 436 -2.42 21.21 42.26
C TRP A 436 -2.21 20.04 41.28
N LEU A 437 -1.42 20.22 40.21
CA LEU A 437 -0.95 19.15 39.32
C LEU A 437 0.51 18.79 39.58
N HIS A 438 1.30 19.66 40.23
CA HIS A 438 2.66 19.36 40.67
C HIS A 438 2.66 18.46 41.92
N ASN A 439 1.87 18.80 42.94
CA ASN A 439 1.57 17.91 44.06
C ASN A 439 0.08 17.99 44.42
N PRO A 440 -0.77 17.10 43.87
CA PRO A 440 -2.20 17.10 44.15
C PRO A 440 -2.56 17.02 45.63
N ASP A 441 -1.78 16.33 46.47
CA ASP A 441 -2.08 16.17 47.90
C ASP A 441 -1.97 17.48 48.71
N ASN A 442 -1.38 18.54 48.14
CA ASN A 442 -1.38 19.88 48.74
C ASN A 442 -2.66 20.68 48.44
N HIS A 443 -3.48 20.27 47.46
CA HIS A 443 -4.70 21.01 47.09
C HIS A 443 -5.77 20.91 48.18
N ASN A 444 -6.51 22.00 48.40
CA ASN A 444 -7.64 22.07 49.32
C ASN A 444 -8.80 22.82 48.66
N ALA A 445 -10.02 22.32 48.87
CA ALA A 445 -11.28 22.90 48.38
C ALA A 445 -12.13 23.40 49.57
N GLY A 446 -13.32 23.96 49.29
CA GLY A 446 -14.23 24.51 50.31
C GLY A 446 -14.84 23.50 51.31
N GLY A 447 -14.40 22.24 51.30
CA GLY A 447 -14.84 21.17 52.21
C GLY A 447 -13.95 19.93 52.08
N GLU A 448 -14.05 19.01 53.05
CA GLU A 448 -13.20 17.80 53.11
C GLU A 448 -13.51 16.83 51.96
N GLU A 449 -14.79 16.50 51.75
CA GLU A 449 -15.25 15.65 50.64
C GLU A 449 -14.84 16.23 49.26
N ALA A 450 -15.01 17.54 49.08
CA ALA A 450 -14.56 18.25 47.88
C ALA A 450 -13.04 18.19 47.72
N THR A 451 -12.28 18.29 48.81
CA THR A 451 -10.83 18.17 48.78
C THR A 451 -10.41 16.77 48.32
N VAL A 452 -10.95 15.71 48.93
CA VAL A 452 -10.65 14.31 48.54
C VAL A 452 -11.04 14.04 47.08
N TYR A 453 -12.19 14.54 46.64
CA TYR A 453 -12.65 14.41 45.26
C TYR A 453 -11.68 15.08 44.27
N GLN A 454 -11.40 16.38 44.46
CA GLN A 454 -10.61 17.17 43.52
C GLN A 454 -9.15 16.69 43.48
N ARG A 455 -8.55 16.31 44.62
CA ARG A 455 -7.21 15.67 44.68
C ARG A 455 -7.12 14.42 43.80
N ARG A 456 -8.12 13.54 43.88
CA ARG A 456 -8.15 12.30 43.08
C ARG A 456 -8.24 12.60 41.58
N ALA A 457 -9.03 13.59 41.19
CA ALA A 457 -9.13 14.02 39.79
C ALA A 457 -7.80 14.60 39.26
N PHE A 458 -7.11 15.43 40.05
CA PHE A 458 -5.81 15.97 39.68
C PHE A 458 -4.70 14.91 39.65
N TRP A 459 -4.73 13.91 40.54
CA TRP A 459 -3.87 12.73 40.42
C TRP A 459 -4.09 11.97 39.10
N ASN A 460 -5.35 11.78 38.67
CA ASN A 460 -5.67 11.14 37.40
C ASN A 460 -5.09 11.91 36.19
N GLN A 461 -5.17 13.26 36.22
CA GLN A 461 -4.56 14.11 35.18
C GLN A 461 -3.03 14.06 35.21
N ARG A 462 -2.41 14.22 36.39
CA ARG A 462 -0.95 14.16 36.58
C ARG A 462 -0.38 12.83 36.06
N ALA A 463 -1.08 11.72 36.28
CA ALA A 463 -0.68 10.42 35.79
C ALA A 463 -0.58 10.36 34.25
N ASP A 464 -1.57 10.86 33.51
CA ASP A 464 -1.49 10.87 32.04
C ASP A 464 -0.44 11.85 31.52
N ILE A 465 -0.40 13.07 32.08
CA ILE A 465 0.54 14.13 31.65
C ILE A 465 2.00 13.67 31.81
N VAL A 466 2.37 13.18 33.00
CA VAL A 466 3.76 12.82 33.31
C VAL A 466 4.18 11.54 32.58
N VAL A 467 3.32 10.51 32.52
CA VAL A 467 3.64 9.29 31.75
C VAL A 467 3.75 9.59 30.25
N THR A 468 2.90 10.47 29.71
CA THR A 468 2.98 10.96 28.34
C THR A 468 4.28 11.71 28.09
N PHE A 469 4.67 12.65 28.97
CA PHE A 469 5.89 13.42 28.83
C PHE A 469 7.13 12.52 28.73
N HIS A 470 7.34 11.57 29.63
CA HIS A 470 8.53 10.73 29.58
C HIS A 470 8.51 9.76 28.38
N CYS A 471 7.33 9.25 27.99
CA CYS A 471 7.19 8.44 26.77
C CYS A 471 7.56 9.26 25.52
N LEU A 472 7.15 10.54 25.46
CA LEU A 472 7.50 11.45 24.37
C LEU A 472 8.97 11.88 24.41
N ARG A 473 9.54 12.21 25.57
CA ARG A 473 10.98 12.53 25.74
C ARG A 473 11.86 11.38 25.26
N LEU A 474 11.49 10.14 25.57
CA LEU A 474 12.17 8.94 25.08
C LEU A 474 12.01 8.73 23.57
N THR A 475 10.81 8.97 23.02
CA THR A 475 10.52 8.87 21.57
C THR A 475 11.28 9.93 20.77
N LEU A 476 11.36 11.18 21.29
CA LEU A 476 12.15 12.27 20.73
C LEU A 476 13.64 11.94 20.71
N LEU A 477 14.19 11.43 21.82
CA LEU A 477 15.57 10.97 21.90
C LEU A 477 15.84 9.83 20.89
N GLN A 478 14.98 8.82 20.83
CA GLN A 478 15.10 7.73 19.85
C GLN A 478 15.08 8.24 18.41
N ARG A 479 14.19 9.20 18.07
CA ARG A 479 14.11 9.75 16.71
C ARG A 479 15.27 10.68 16.37
N ALA A 480 15.85 11.39 17.34
CA ALA A 480 17.07 12.18 17.17
C ALA A 480 18.29 11.28 16.88
N ILE A 481 18.46 10.20 17.67
CA ILE A 481 19.50 9.18 17.45
C ILE A 481 19.35 8.54 16.06
N GLN A 482 18.13 8.16 15.66
CA GLN A 482 17.84 7.59 14.33
C GLN A 482 18.11 8.54 13.16
N LYS A 483 18.35 9.84 13.40
CA LYS A 483 18.48 10.88 12.37
C LYS A 483 19.84 11.57 12.35
N ASP A 484 20.76 11.21 13.24
CA ASP A 484 22.03 11.94 13.48
C ASP A 484 21.77 13.40 13.89
N LEU A 485 20.95 13.60 14.92
CA LEU A 485 20.48 14.91 15.40
C LEU A 485 20.49 15.05 16.95
N CYS A 486 21.34 14.32 17.66
CA CYS A 486 21.39 14.38 19.14
C CYS A 486 21.82 15.77 19.66
N SER A 487 22.58 16.52 18.87
CA SER A 487 22.98 17.91 19.13
C SER A 487 21.79 18.85 19.35
N LEU A 488 20.64 18.63 18.68
CA LEU A 488 19.40 19.39 18.91
C LEU A 488 18.85 19.24 20.33
N LEU A 489 19.21 18.16 21.01
CA LEU A 489 18.80 17.86 22.38
C LEU A 489 19.88 18.24 23.42
N GLY A 490 20.97 18.89 22.99
CA GLY A 490 22.13 19.20 23.83
C GLY A 490 23.03 18.01 24.14
N LEU A 491 22.91 16.91 23.38
CA LEU A 491 23.61 15.65 23.63
C LEU A 491 24.74 15.42 22.62
N THR A 492 25.73 14.63 23.03
CA THR A 492 26.76 14.10 22.14
C THR A 492 26.40 12.68 21.70
N ASP A 493 26.81 12.29 20.49
CA ASP A 493 26.50 10.99 19.90
C ASP A 493 27.33 9.82 20.48
N HIS A 494 27.96 10.02 21.65
CA HIS A 494 28.71 8.96 22.32
C HIS A 494 27.75 7.86 22.83
N PRO A 495 27.92 6.58 22.44
CA PRO A 495 26.93 5.53 22.74
C PRO A 495 26.57 5.41 24.21
N ASP A 496 27.55 5.53 25.12
CA ASP A 496 27.29 5.48 26.56
C ASP A 496 26.49 6.67 27.09
N MET A 497 26.71 7.89 26.56
CA MET A 497 25.93 9.07 26.96
C MET A 497 24.47 8.91 26.53
N LEU A 498 24.24 8.41 25.32
CA LEU A 498 22.90 8.14 24.81
C LEU A 498 22.20 6.98 25.57
N ALA A 499 22.94 5.96 25.99
CA ALA A 499 22.42 4.87 26.81
C ALA A 499 22.06 5.35 28.24
N LEU A 500 22.96 6.08 28.90
CA LEU A 500 22.70 6.73 30.20
C LEU A 500 21.49 7.66 30.13
N GLN A 501 21.36 8.46 29.07
CA GLN A 501 20.25 9.38 28.90
C GLN A 501 18.89 8.67 28.77
N LYS A 502 18.82 7.55 28.05
CA LYS A 502 17.60 6.70 27.99
C LYS A 502 17.28 6.09 29.36
N VAL A 503 18.30 5.62 30.09
CA VAL A 503 18.15 5.06 31.44
C VAL A 503 17.64 6.12 32.43
N GLU A 504 18.16 7.35 32.38
CA GLU A 504 17.67 8.49 33.18
C GLU A 504 16.18 8.76 32.91
N ILE A 505 15.78 8.89 31.63
CA ILE A 505 14.39 9.17 31.26
C ILE A 505 13.42 8.08 31.77
N ALA A 506 13.81 6.81 31.65
CA ALA A 506 12.97 5.69 32.06
C ALA A 506 13.00 5.44 33.58
N SER A 507 14.11 5.74 34.26
CA SER A 507 14.20 5.76 35.73
C SER A 507 13.31 6.87 36.32
N ASN A 508 13.33 8.06 35.71
CA ASN A 508 12.43 9.16 36.08
C ASN A 508 10.95 8.78 35.88
N LEU A 509 10.60 8.11 34.77
CA LEU A 509 9.26 7.57 34.55
C LEU A 509 8.87 6.51 35.58
N ALA A 510 9.76 5.57 35.89
CA ALA A 510 9.53 4.54 36.90
C ALA A 510 9.29 5.17 38.28
N SER A 511 10.15 6.10 38.69
CA SER A 511 10.02 6.87 39.94
C SER A 511 8.69 7.63 39.99
N ALA A 512 8.35 8.36 38.94
CA ALA A 512 7.08 9.09 38.84
C ALA A 512 5.88 8.15 38.97
N ALA A 513 5.87 7.01 38.28
CA ALA A 513 4.80 6.01 38.36
C ALA A 513 4.72 5.33 39.74
N THR A 514 5.84 5.10 40.44
CA THR A 514 5.81 4.56 41.81
C THR A 514 5.34 5.58 42.85
N ASN A 515 5.48 6.88 42.58
CA ASN A 515 5.08 7.97 43.46
C ASN A 515 3.64 8.47 43.19
N MET A 516 2.88 7.80 42.32
CA MET A 516 1.47 8.10 42.04
C MET A 516 0.55 7.09 42.74
N PRO A 517 -0.65 7.52 43.21
CA PRO A 517 -1.70 6.59 43.63
C PRO A 517 -2.01 5.58 42.51
N PHE A 518 -2.07 4.30 42.86
CA PHE A 518 -2.32 3.22 41.90
C PHE A 518 -3.65 3.38 41.16
N GLU A 519 -4.65 3.92 41.85
CA GLU A 519 -5.97 4.28 41.33
C GLU A 519 -5.89 5.27 40.18
N ALA A 520 -4.91 6.18 40.16
CA ALA A 520 -4.74 7.19 39.11
C ALA A 520 -4.10 6.62 37.82
N LEU A 521 -3.19 5.66 37.98
CA LEU A 521 -2.69 4.85 36.86
C LEU A 521 -3.82 3.97 36.29
N GLN A 522 -4.64 3.35 37.16
CA GLN A 522 -5.80 2.56 36.74
C GLN A 522 -6.91 3.39 36.08
N ALA A 523 -7.15 4.63 36.54
CA ALA A 523 -8.18 5.50 36.02
C ALA A 523 -7.96 5.87 34.54
N ASN A 524 -6.72 5.88 34.06
CA ASN A 524 -6.37 6.16 32.66
C ASN A 524 -6.47 4.92 31.75
N GLY A 525 -6.31 3.72 32.31
CA GLY A 525 -6.51 2.47 31.60
C GLY A 525 -5.46 2.13 30.54
N GLU A 526 -5.81 1.22 29.63
CA GLU A 526 -4.88 0.57 28.70
C GLU A 526 -3.99 1.54 27.86
N PRO A 527 -4.47 2.70 27.37
CA PRO A 527 -3.61 3.66 26.64
C PRO A 527 -2.45 4.23 27.47
N LEU A 528 -2.57 4.33 28.80
CA LEU A 528 -1.44 4.71 29.67
C LEU A 528 -0.48 3.54 29.85
N VAL A 529 -1.00 2.32 29.94
CA VAL A 529 -0.19 1.10 30.08
C VAL A 529 0.62 0.83 28.81
N GLU A 530 0.10 1.15 27.62
CA GLU A 530 0.85 1.10 26.36
C GLU A 530 2.10 2.00 26.41
N LYS A 531 1.96 3.24 26.90
CA LYS A 531 3.07 4.20 27.10
C LYS A 531 4.14 3.62 28.04
N LEU A 532 3.72 3.02 29.16
CA LEU A 532 4.65 2.37 30.12
C LEU A 532 5.39 1.17 29.50
N ARG A 533 4.69 0.26 28.79
CA ARG A 533 5.31 -0.90 28.14
C ARG A 533 6.35 -0.47 27.09
N ARG A 534 6.09 0.60 26.34
CA ARG A 534 7.05 1.15 25.34
C ARG A 534 8.36 1.61 25.97
N ALA A 535 8.31 2.23 27.15
CA ALA A 535 9.51 2.55 27.91
C ALA A 535 10.24 1.30 28.43
N GLY A 536 9.50 0.29 28.91
CA GLY A 536 10.05 -1.01 29.33
C GLY A 536 10.81 -1.74 28.21
N VAL A 537 10.25 -1.80 27.00
CA VAL A 537 10.90 -2.37 25.79
C VAL A 537 12.18 -1.59 25.44
N SER A 538 12.10 -0.26 25.45
CA SER A 538 13.23 0.63 25.14
C SER A 538 14.42 0.48 26.11
N LEU A 539 14.16 0.01 27.34
CA LEU A 539 15.20 -0.36 28.31
C LEU A 539 15.76 -1.76 28.09
N LEU A 540 14.91 -2.74 27.74
CA LEU A 540 15.36 -4.11 27.42
C LEU A 540 16.36 -4.11 26.25
N GLU A 541 16.15 -3.28 25.24
CA GLU A 541 17.12 -3.07 24.16
C GLU A 541 18.52 -2.70 24.68
N ILE A 542 18.60 -1.78 25.66
CA ILE A 542 19.87 -1.31 26.23
C ILE A 542 20.52 -2.43 27.06
N THR A 543 19.77 -3.15 27.88
CA THR A 543 20.33 -4.24 28.69
C THR A 543 20.81 -5.41 27.84
N HIS A 544 20.16 -5.70 26.72
CA HIS A 544 20.63 -6.69 25.75
C HIS A 544 21.89 -6.23 24.99
N GLN A 545 21.97 -4.97 24.58
CA GLN A 545 23.11 -4.43 23.82
C GLN A 545 24.36 -4.27 24.70
N ASN A 546 24.22 -3.74 25.92
CA ASN A 546 25.33 -3.34 26.78
C ASN A 546 25.60 -4.30 27.96
N TRP A 547 25.19 -5.57 27.86
CA TRP A 547 25.19 -6.55 28.97
C TRP A 547 26.54 -6.81 29.67
N ARG A 548 27.66 -6.35 29.09
CA ARG A 548 29.03 -6.50 29.63
C ARG A 548 29.55 -5.30 30.44
N SER A 549 28.88 -4.16 30.41
CA SER A 549 29.35 -2.94 31.08
C SER A 549 28.72 -2.78 32.47
N GLU A 550 29.56 -2.70 33.50
CA GLU A 550 29.14 -2.63 34.91
C GLU A 550 28.23 -1.44 35.22
N LEU A 551 28.39 -0.32 34.49
CA LEU A 551 27.55 0.88 34.57
C LEU A 551 26.05 0.59 34.37
N TYR A 552 25.70 -0.32 33.46
CA TYR A 552 24.29 -0.68 33.19
C TYR A 552 23.81 -1.89 34.00
N LEU A 553 24.73 -2.59 34.68
CA LEU A 553 24.44 -3.78 35.48
C LEU A 553 24.14 -3.47 36.97
N SER A 554 24.05 -2.19 37.36
CA SER A 554 23.70 -1.78 38.71
C SER A 554 22.35 -2.37 39.17
N ALA A 555 22.20 -2.55 40.48
CA ALA A 555 20.98 -3.11 41.06
C ALA A 555 19.75 -2.26 40.71
N ASP A 556 19.88 -0.93 40.76
CA ASP A 556 18.80 0.01 40.50
C ASP A 556 18.33 -0.02 39.05
N ASN A 557 19.26 -0.09 38.09
CA ASN A 557 18.91 -0.20 36.66
C ASN A 557 18.17 -1.51 36.36
N LYS A 558 18.60 -2.63 36.96
CA LYS A 558 17.88 -3.91 36.87
C LYS A 558 16.50 -3.85 37.55
N ASN A 559 16.40 -3.21 38.71
CA ASN A 559 15.13 -3.01 39.41
C ASN A 559 14.15 -2.20 38.56
N VAL A 560 14.59 -1.12 37.90
CA VAL A 560 13.75 -0.32 36.97
C VAL A 560 13.28 -1.16 35.78
N VAL A 561 14.16 -1.97 35.19
CA VAL A 561 13.81 -2.89 34.07
C VAL A 561 12.78 -3.93 34.50
N HIS A 562 12.98 -4.62 35.62
CA HIS A 562 12.02 -5.61 36.12
C HIS A 562 10.70 -4.95 36.59
N LEU A 563 10.74 -3.73 37.13
CA LEU A 563 9.55 -2.97 37.55
C LEU A 563 8.68 -2.54 36.36
N LEU A 564 9.30 -2.11 35.25
CA LEU A 564 8.59 -1.72 34.02
C LEU A 564 8.15 -2.91 33.15
N ASN A 565 8.63 -4.13 33.44
CA ASN A 565 8.19 -5.38 32.78
C ASN A 565 7.36 -6.32 33.68
N GLY A 566 7.24 -6.03 34.99
CA GLY A 566 6.38 -6.76 35.94
C GLY A 566 7.03 -7.98 36.63
N GLU A 567 8.34 -8.09 36.59
CA GLU A 567 9.13 -9.27 36.99
C GLU A 567 9.71 -9.19 38.41
N PHE A 568 8.86 -9.13 39.44
CA PHE A 568 9.30 -9.39 40.82
C PHE A 568 8.77 -10.71 41.36
N SER A 569 9.62 -11.50 42.00
CA SER A 569 9.37 -12.91 42.35
C SER A 569 9.39 -13.22 43.86
N HIS A 570 9.11 -12.23 44.73
CA HIS A 570 8.86 -12.47 46.16
C HIS A 570 7.63 -11.71 46.70
N PRO A 571 6.90 -12.29 47.67
CA PRO A 571 5.77 -11.64 48.32
C PRO A 571 6.22 -10.90 49.58
N THR A 572 6.20 -9.57 49.53
CA THR A 572 6.21 -8.70 50.72
C THR A 572 4.96 -7.83 50.74
N ASN A 573 4.52 -7.44 51.94
CA ASN A 573 3.18 -6.88 52.16
C ASN A 573 3.00 -5.47 51.59
N GLY A 574 1.77 -5.16 51.17
CA GLY A 574 1.36 -3.80 50.82
C GLY A 574 1.12 -3.58 49.32
N SER A 575 -0.03 -2.98 49.02
CA SER A 575 -0.49 -2.46 47.74
C SER A 575 0.58 -1.67 46.94
N SER A 576 1.34 -2.37 46.09
CA SER A 576 2.35 -1.76 45.21
C SER A 576 1.84 -1.59 43.76
N PRO A 577 2.15 -0.46 43.08
CA PRO A 577 1.83 -0.24 41.67
C PRO A 577 2.33 -1.32 40.70
N ILE A 578 3.35 -2.10 41.10
CA ILE A 578 3.95 -3.21 40.32
C ILE A 578 2.90 -4.23 39.83
N ARG A 579 1.73 -4.33 40.48
CA ARG A 579 0.62 -5.19 40.04
C ARG A 579 -0.08 -4.74 38.73
N LEU A 580 0.15 -3.53 38.23
CA LEU A 580 -0.50 -3.03 37.00
C LEU A 580 -0.24 -3.96 35.81
N LEU A 581 1.03 -4.30 35.58
CA LEU A 581 1.49 -5.11 34.45
C LEU A 581 1.06 -6.58 34.57
N ARG A 582 1.12 -7.14 35.79
CA ARG A 582 0.79 -8.55 36.04
C ARG A 582 -0.71 -8.84 35.99
N ASN A 583 -1.54 -7.95 36.52
CA ASN A 583 -2.99 -8.16 36.56
C ASN A 583 -3.70 -7.80 35.23
N LEU A 584 -3.00 -7.21 34.25
CA LEU A 584 -3.46 -6.99 32.88
C LEU A 584 -3.07 -8.16 31.95
N HIS A 585 -3.17 -9.39 32.44
CA HIS A 585 -3.16 -10.60 31.62
C HIS A 585 -4.45 -10.70 30.79
N TYR A 586 -4.48 -9.94 29.69
CA TYR A 586 -5.29 -10.25 28.51
C TYR A 586 -4.40 -10.96 27.49
N LYS A 587 -4.95 -11.86 26.66
CA LYS A 587 -4.15 -12.84 25.89
C LYS A 587 -3.08 -12.16 25.01
N PRO A 588 -1.79 -12.57 25.09
CA PRO A 588 -0.76 -12.08 24.17
C PRO A 588 -1.02 -12.63 22.76
N SER A 589 -1.37 -11.75 21.83
CA SER A 589 -1.40 -12.04 20.39
C SER A 589 0.00 -12.05 19.75
N CYS A 590 1.02 -11.57 20.46
CA CYS A 590 2.43 -11.76 20.09
C CYS A 590 2.94 -13.12 20.59
N ARG A 591 3.06 -14.11 19.69
CA ARG A 591 3.82 -15.33 19.95
C ARG A 591 5.33 -15.04 19.87
N PHE A 592 5.95 -14.73 21.00
CA PHE A 592 7.41 -14.86 21.12
C PHE A 592 7.79 -16.35 21.03
N ILE A 593 8.75 -16.69 20.17
CA ILE A 593 9.24 -18.06 19.98
C ILE A 593 10.22 -18.39 21.11
N SER A 594 9.71 -18.96 22.21
CA SER A 594 10.51 -19.54 23.30
C SER A 594 10.74 -21.04 23.05
N GLY A 595 11.77 -21.37 22.26
CA GLY A 595 11.88 -22.67 21.59
C GLY A 595 13.24 -23.36 21.54
N VAL A 596 14.27 -22.92 22.29
CA VAL A 596 15.58 -23.60 22.34
C VAL A 596 16.05 -23.79 23.79
N LYS A 597 16.41 -25.03 24.17
CA LYS A 597 17.04 -25.35 25.46
C LYS A 597 18.57 -25.34 25.33
N PRO A 598 19.32 -24.77 26.28
CA PRO A 598 20.79 -24.83 26.27
C PRO A 598 21.31 -26.09 26.95
N SER A 599 21.91 -27.01 26.20
CA SER A 599 22.63 -28.16 26.80
C SER A 599 23.64 -28.83 25.86
N LEU A 600 24.84 -28.25 25.75
CA LEU A 600 26.14 -28.94 25.88
C LEU A 600 27.28 -27.90 25.83
N ALA A 601 28.37 -28.18 26.54
CA ALA A 601 29.49 -27.27 26.71
C ALA A 601 30.83 -28.02 26.61
N LEU A 602 31.94 -27.26 26.63
CA LEU A 602 33.33 -27.70 26.42
C LEU A 602 33.65 -27.96 24.93
N THR A 603 34.82 -27.57 24.38
CA THR A 603 36.06 -27.08 25.01
C THR A 603 36.57 -25.75 24.41
N PHE A 604 37.31 -24.97 25.19
CA PHE A 604 38.11 -23.82 24.74
C PHE A 604 39.60 -24.17 24.79
N HIS A 605 40.36 -23.92 23.72
CA HIS A 605 41.74 -23.43 23.82
C HIS A 605 42.16 -22.66 22.54
N PRO A 606 43.14 -21.74 22.62
CA PRO A 606 43.25 -20.62 21.69
C PRO A 606 44.42 -20.74 20.70
N LEU A 607 44.45 -19.86 19.68
CA LEU A 607 45.69 -19.18 19.20
C LEU A 607 45.38 -18.03 18.22
N THR A 608 45.58 -16.80 18.70
CA THR A 608 46.01 -15.56 17.99
C THR A 608 45.83 -15.41 16.46
N THR A 609 44.84 -14.60 16.05
CA THR A 609 44.92 -13.60 14.96
C THR A 609 43.80 -12.55 15.15
N PRO A 610 43.80 -11.38 14.47
CA PRO A 610 43.11 -10.19 14.99
C PRO A 610 41.59 -10.20 14.86
N TYR A 611 40.90 -9.68 15.87
CA TYR A 611 39.48 -9.37 15.82
C TYR A 611 39.23 -8.07 15.04
N THR A 612 38.63 -8.20 13.86
CA THR A 612 38.01 -7.08 13.14
C THR A 612 36.83 -6.52 13.93
N HIS A 613 36.67 -5.19 13.91
CA HIS A 613 35.49 -4.55 14.51
C HIS A 613 34.23 -4.86 13.68
N TYR A 614 33.29 -5.62 14.25
CA TYR A 614 31.92 -5.69 13.73
C TYR A 614 31.09 -4.52 14.26
N THR A 615 31.18 -3.38 13.59
CA THR A 615 30.18 -2.32 13.68
C THR A 615 28.90 -2.79 12.99
N MET A 616 27.78 -2.89 13.73
CA MET A 616 26.47 -3.06 13.10
C MET A 616 26.04 -1.74 12.44
N SER A 617 26.37 -1.59 11.16
CA SER A 617 25.95 -0.44 10.36
C SER A 617 24.42 -0.35 10.31
N ILE A 618 23.86 0.79 10.73
CA ILE A 618 22.52 1.17 10.29
C ILE A 618 22.60 1.33 8.77
N GLY A 619 21.91 0.48 8.02
CA GLY A 619 22.06 0.36 6.58
C GLY A 619 21.86 1.71 5.86
N GLN A 620 22.95 2.28 5.36
CA GLN A 620 22.95 3.54 4.63
C GLN A 620 22.08 3.36 3.37
N LEU A 621 20.94 4.06 3.29
CA LEU A 621 20.11 4.03 2.08
C LEU A 621 20.95 4.54 0.89
N VAL A 622 20.90 3.81 -0.21
CA VAL A 622 21.66 4.12 -1.42
C VAL A 622 20.72 4.39 -2.59
N GLU A 623 21.16 5.23 -3.52
CA GLU A 623 20.41 5.50 -4.75
C GLU A 623 20.48 4.31 -5.71
N TYR A 624 19.34 3.99 -6.31
CA TYR A 624 19.16 3.13 -7.47
C TYR A 624 18.63 4.01 -8.62
N SER A 625 19.01 3.68 -9.84
CA SER A 625 18.57 4.37 -11.06
C SER A 625 17.81 3.42 -11.97
N ASN A 626 16.81 3.96 -12.66
CA ASN A 626 15.92 3.26 -13.57
C ASN A 626 15.93 3.91 -14.96
N PRO A 627 15.62 3.16 -16.05
CA PRO A 627 15.44 1.70 -16.08
C PRO A 627 16.74 0.95 -15.72
N ILE A 628 16.61 -0.21 -15.06
CA ILE A 628 17.76 -1.04 -14.69
C ILE A 628 18.33 -1.81 -15.89
N VAL A 629 17.49 -2.12 -16.88
CA VAL A 629 17.91 -2.60 -18.20
C VAL A 629 17.21 -1.73 -19.25
N PRO A 630 17.91 -0.77 -19.87
CA PRO A 630 17.32 0.22 -20.78
C PRO A 630 17.07 -0.33 -22.20
N GLY A 631 16.38 0.47 -23.00
CA GLY A 631 16.01 0.15 -24.38
C GLY A 631 15.00 -0.99 -24.46
N PHE A 632 14.90 -1.61 -25.63
CA PHE A 632 14.05 -2.77 -25.91
C PHE A 632 14.39 -3.98 -25.03
N ASN A 633 13.87 -4.00 -23.81
CA ASN A 633 14.10 -5.02 -22.79
C ASN A 633 12.82 -5.19 -21.94
N PRO A 634 11.78 -5.83 -22.51
CA PRO A 634 10.46 -5.95 -21.90
C PRO A 634 10.30 -7.27 -21.11
N ASP A 635 9.13 -7.42 -20.48
CA ASP A 635 8.66 -8.68 -19.90
C ASP A 635 9.71 -9.36 -18.98
N PRO A 636 10.27 -8.66 -17.96
CA PRO A 636 11.41 -9.13 -17.18
C PRO A 636 11.03 -10.17 -16.11
N SER A 637 11.64 -11.36 -16.19
CA SER A 637 11.62 -12.37 -15.12
C SER A 637 13.03 -12.51 -14.50
N ILE A 638 13.10 -12.84 -13.20
CA ILE A 638 14.33 -12.76 -12.41
C ILE A 638 14.46 -13.89 -11.39
N VAL A 639 15.69 -14.38 -11.19
CA VAL A 639 16.05 -15.34 -10.15
C VAL A 639 17.35 -14.95 -9.44
N PHE A 640 17.45 -15.22 -8.14
CA PHE A 640 18.65 -14.99 -7.33
C PHE A 640 19.30 -16.34 -6.97
N VAL A 641 20.57 -16.53 -7.37
CA VAL A 641 21.33 -17.78 -7.18
C VAL A 641 22.77 -17.44 -6.80
N ASP A 642 23.25 -18.04 -5.72
CA ASP A 642 24.65 -17.97 -5.25
C ASP A 642 25.24 -16.54 -5.17
N GLY A 643 24.42 -15.57 -4.75
CA GLY A 643 24.83 -14.16 -4.60
C GLY A 643 24.70 -13.30 -5.87
N ILE A 644 24.19 -13.86 -6.98
CA ILE A 644 24.00 -13.19 -8.26
C ILE A 644 22.52 -13.22 -8.67
N PHE A 645 22.03 -12.09 -9.15
CA PHE A 645 20.70 -11.96 -9.76
C PHE A 645 20.83 -12.16 -11.27
N TYR A 646 19.97 -13.01 -11.84
CA TYR A 646 19.90 -13.28 -13.28
C TYR A 646 18.50 -12.91 -13.77
N LEU A 647 18.44 -12.09 -14.82
CA LEU A 647 17.21 -11.52 -15.38
C LEU A 647 17.14 -11.84 -16.87
N ALA A 648 15.99 -12.32 -17.34
CA ALA A 648 15.69 -12.59 -18.74
C ALA A 648 14.59 -11.63 -19.25
N THR A 649 14.69 -11.18 -20.51
CA THR A 649 13.67 -10.32 -21.16
C THR A 649 13.20 -10.92 -22.49
N SER A 650 12.03 -10.47 -22.97
CA SER A 650 11.51 -10.89 -24.28
C SER A 650 12.32 -10.30 -25.45
N SER A 651 12.18 -10.91 -26.63
CA SER A 651 13.04 -10.58 -27.80
C SER A 651 12.33 -10.63 -29.16
N PHE A 652 11.11 -11.16 -29.21
CA PHE A 652 10.26 -11.23 -30.41
C PHE A 652 11.04 -11.80 -31.60
N HIS A 653 10.98 -11.13 -32.74
CA HIS A 653 11.66 -11.51 -33.99
C HIS A 653 13.19 -11.30 -34.01
N VAL A 654 13.85 -10.98 -32.89
CA VAL A 654 15.28 -10.63 -32.86
C VAL A 654 16.12 -11.79 -32.31
N PHE A 655 17.17 -12.15 -33.03
CA PHE A 655 18.13 -13.19 -32.65
C PHE A 655 19.51 -12.58 -32.33
N PRO A 656 20.33 -13.12 -31.40
CA PRO A 656 19.98 -14.16 -30.44
C PRO A 656 18.84 -13.74 -29.50
N GLY A 657 18.00 -14.70 -29.16
CA GLY A 657 16.79 -14.48 -28.37
C GLY A 657 16.99 -14.71 -26.86
N LEU A 658 16.11 -14.10 -26.08
CA LEU A 658 16.07 -14.15 -24.61
C LEU A 658 17.43 -13.75 -23.98
N PRO A 659 17.81 -12.45 -24.05
CA PRO A 659 19.04 -11.97 -23.44
C PRO A 659 19.02 -12.13 -21.93
N ILE A 660 20.17 -12.55 -21.38
CA ILE A 660 20.36 -12.81 -19.95
C ILE A 660 21.27 -11.74 -19.37
N TYR A 661 20.77 -11.03 -18.37
CA TYR A 661 21.48 -9.99 -17.64
C TYR A 661 21.82 -10.49 -16.23
N ALA A 662 23.05 -10.23 -15.77
CA ALA A 662 23.49 -10.57 -14.42
C ALA A 662 23.82 -9.32 -13.59
N SER A 663 23.51 -9.35 -12.29
CA SER A 663 23.85 -8.29 -11.34
C SER A 663 24.29 -8.86 -9.97
N ARG A 664 25.08 -8.08 -9.24
CA ARG A 664 25.50 -8.37 -7.85
C ARG A 664 24.91 -7.39 -6.82
N ASP A 665 24.22 -6.35 -7.29
CA ASP A 665 23.79 -5.20 -6.47
C ASP A 665 22.42 -4.61 -6.89
N LEU A 666 21.73 -5.23 -7.86
CA LEU A 666 20.52 -4.74 -8.56
C LEU A 666 20.67 -3.40 -9.30
N LYS A 667 21.86 -2.81 -9.35
CA LYS A 667 22.13 -1.50 -10.00
C LYS A 667 22.87 -1.65 -11.31
N ARG A 668 23.91 -2.50 -11.32
CA ARG A 668 24.75 -2.76 -12.48
C ARG A 668 24.34 -4.09 -13.08
N TRP A 669 23.84 -4.03 -14.31
CA TRP A 669 23.38 -5.19 -15.06
C TRP A 669 24.30 -5.41 -16.26
N THR A 670 24.96 -6.56 -16.30
CA THR A 670 25.86 -6.98 -17.37
C THR A 670 25.11 -7.95 -18.27
N HIS A 671 25.07 -7.72 -19.58
CA HIS A 671 24.57 -8.71 -20.55
C HIS A 671 25.59 -9.86 -20.63
N ILE A 672 25.23 -11.05 -20.15
CA ILE A 672 26.15 -12.19 -20.04
C ILE A 672 25.97 -13.25 -21.14
N GLY A 673 24.82 -13.24 -21.81
CA GLY A 673 24.51 -14.20 -22.86
C GLY A 673 23.08 -14.05 -23.38
N ASN A 674 22.66 -15.01 -24.19
CA ASN A 674 21.30 -15.11 -24.72
C ASN A 674 20.90 -16.60 -24.65
N ALA A 675 19.65 -16.93 -24.32
CA ALA A 675 19.25 -18.31 -24.08
C ALA A 675 18.81 -19.08 -25.35
N VAL A 676 18.33 -18.35 -26.37
CA VAL A 676 18.15 -18.87 -27.73
C VAL A 676 19.30 -18.34 -28.58
N ASN A 677 20.39 -19.09 -28.65
CA ASN A 677 21.67 -18.59 -29.19
C ASN A 677 22.26 -19.42 -30.35
N ARG A 678 21.59 -20.50 -30.74
CA ARG A 678 21.92 -21.31 -31.92
C ARG A 678 20.77 -21.25 -32.95
N PRO A 679 21.02 -20.98 -34.24
CA PRO A 679 19.96 -20.99 -35.26
C PRO A 679 19.19 -22.33 -35.35
N GLU A 680 19.86 -23.45 -35.04
CA GLU A 680 19.28 -24.79 -35.03
C GLU A 680 18.47 -25.14 -33.77
N GLN A 681 18.55 -24.34 -32.71
CA GLN A 681 17.84 -24.57 -31.44
C GLN A 681 16.36 -24.19 -31.54
N LEU A 682 16.04 -23.10 -32.24
CA LEU A 682 14.66 -22.62 -32.42
C LEU A 682 14.56 -21.65 -33.60
N ASP A 683 13.62 -21.89 -34.52
CA ASP A 683 13.41 -21.02 -35.67
C ASP A 683 12.44 -19.86 -35.38
N LEU A 684 12.89 -18.65 -35.72
CA LEU A 684 12.17 -17.38 -35.65
C LEU A 684 11.82 -16.82 -37.05
N SER A 685 12.01 -17.57 -38.15
CA SER A 685 11.76 -17.13 -39.55
C SER A 685 10.35 -16.58 -39.80
N LYS A 686 9.37 -17.08 -39.05
CA LYS A 686 7.96 -16.64 -39.05
C LYS A 686 7.66 -15.42 -38.18
N GLY A 687 8.63 -14.92 -37.41
CA GLY A 687 8.49 -13.79 -36.48
C GLY A 687 8.20 -12.48 -37.20
N SER A 688 6.94 -12.27 -37.58
CA SER A 688 6.50 -11.11 -38.36
C SER A 688 5.97 -9.97 -37.49
N MET A 689 5.65 -8.85 -38.12
CA MET A 689 4.86 -7.76 -37.51
C MET A 689 3.56 -7.60 -38.27
N VAL A 690 2.45 -7.39 -37.56
CA VAL A 690 1.15 -7.07 -38.18
C VAL A 690 0.47 -5.91 -37.48
N LYS A 691 -0.30 -5.13 -38.23
CA LYS A 691 -1.17 -4.09 -37.70
C LYS A 691 -2.49 -4.71 -37.22
N VAL A 692 -2.63 -4.91 -35.92
CA VAL A 692 -3.81 -5.55 -35.30
C VAL A 692 -4.76 -4.48 -34.76
N PRO A 693 -6.06 -4.45 -35.12
CA PRO A 693 -7.02 -3.55 -34.53
C PRO A 693 -7.29 -3.89 -33.05
N LEU A 694 -7.57 -2.88 -32.24
CA LEU A 694 -8.00 -3.00 -30.85
C LEU A 694 -9.49 -2.67 -30.74
N ASP A 695 -10.17 -3.27 -29.76
CA ASP A 695 -11.59 -3.01 -29.47
C ASP A 695 -11.85 -1.56 -29.01
N THR A 696 -10.83 -0.91 -28.42
CA THR A 696 -10.77 0.53 -28.13
C THR A 696 -10.86 1.45 -29.36
N GLY A 697 -10.85 0.89 -30.58
CA GLY A 697 -10.85 1.63 -31.85
C GLY A 697 -9.46 2.07 -32.33
N HIS A 698 -8.42 1.78 -31.56
CA HIS A 698 -7.02 1.98 -31.94
C HIS A 698 -6.46 0.76 -32.69
N PHE A 699 -5.14 0.72 -32.90
CA PHE A 699 -4.40 -0.46 -33.35
C PHE A 699 -3.12 -0.64 -32.53
N MET A 700 -2.58 -1.85 -32.56
CA MET A 700 -1.23 -2.19 -32.12
C MET A 700 -0.40 -2.76 -33.28
N ILE A 701 0.93 -2.75 -33.14
CA ILE A 701 1.84 -3.56 -33.94
C ILE A 701 2.12 -4.84 -33.15
N GLY A 702 1.43 -5.92 -33.54
CA GLY A 702 1.62 -7.25 -32.97
C GLY A 702 2.89 -7.87 -33.51
N ALA A 703 3.78 -8.29 -32.61
CA ALA A 703 5.09 -8.86 -32.91
C ALA A 703 5.10 -10.37 -32.69
N GLY A 704 5.65 -11.14 -33.64
CA GLY A 704 5.91 -12.57 -33.50
C GLY A 704 7.31 -12.87 -32.95
N GLY A 705 7.64 -14.15 -32.80
CA GLY A 705 8.87 -14.65 -32.18
C GLY A 705 8.74 -14.81 -30.66
N LEU A 706 9.80 -14.50 -29.92
CA LEU A 706 9.96 -14.84 -28.50
C LEU A 706 9.31 -13.83 -27.52
N PHE A 707 8.20 -14.24 -26.90
CA PHE A 707 7.41 -13.46 -25.94
C PHE A 707 8.06 -13.46 -24.55
N ALA A 708 7.29 -13.16 -23.49
CA ALA A 708 7.73 -13.19 -22.11
C ALA A 708 8.41 -14.53 -21.74
N PRO A 709 9.65 -14.49 -21.22
CA PRO A 709 10.27 -15.65 -20.57
C PRO A 709 10.00 -15.64 -19.07
N THR A 710 9.74 -16.80 -18.46
CA THR A 710 9.96 -16.98 -17.03
C THR A 710 11.29 -17.71 -16.81
N ILE A 711 12.21 -17.16 -16.01
CA ILE A 711 13.42 -17.85 -15.53
C ILE A 711 13.22 -18.41 -14.12
N ARG A 712 13.67 -19.65 -13.90
CA ARG A 712 13.65 -20.34 -12.60
C ARG A 712 14.96 -21.08 -12.36
N TYR A 713 15.26 -21.36 -11.10
CA TYR A 713 16.37 -22.22 -10.68
C TYR A 713 15.86 -23.24 -9.66
N HIS A 714 16.15 -24.52 -9.90
CA HIS A 714 15.75 -25.61 -9.02
C HIS A 714 16.77 -26.76 -9.12
N ASN A 715 17.21 -27.28 -7.96
CA ASN A 715 18.12 -28.43 -7.83
C ASN A 715 19.36 -28.38 -8.75
N GLY A 716 20.04 -27.24 -8.84
CA GLY A 716 21.28 -27.08 -9.62
C GLY A 716 21.10 -26.83 -11.11
N LYS A 717 19.86 -26.61 -11.58
CA LYS A 717 19.50 -26.40 -12.98
C LYS A 717 18.67 -25.13 -13.15
N PHE A 718 19.06 -24.27 -14.09
CA PHE A 718 18.26 -23.16 -14.57
C PHE A 718 17.27 -23.66 -15.62
N TYR A 719 16.06 -23.11 -15.58
CA TYR A 719 15.01 -23.35 -16.56
C TYR A 719 14.52 -22.00 -17.07
N ILE A 720 14.32 -21.87 -18.38
CA ILE A 720 13.53 -20.80 -18.97
C ILE A 720 12.37 -21.43 -19.71
N ILE A 721 11.16 -20.93 -19.46
CA ILE A 721 9.96 -21.29 -20.21
C ILE A 721 9.46 -20.05 -20.94
N CYS A 722 9.04 -20.18 -22.21
CA CYS A 722 8.70 -19.06 -23.09
C CYS A 722 7.75 -19.51 -24.22
N THR A 723 7.11 -18.55 -24.90
CA THR A 723 6.34 -18.79 -26.14
C THR A 723 7.11 -18.27 -27.36
N ASN A 724 7.25 -19.10 -28.39
CA ASN A 724 7.53 -18.68 -29.76
C ASN A 724 6.18 -18.51 -30.48
N PHE A 725 5.86 -17.29 -30.90
CA PHE A 725 4.60 -16.94 -31.56
C PHE A 725 4.83 -16.77 -33.06
N GLY A 726 4.10 -17.53 -33.89
CA GLY A 726 4.21 -17.51 -35.35
C GLY A 726 3.41 -16.38 -36.00
N GLU A 727 2.63 -16.72 -37.04
CA GLU A 727 1.75 -15.76 -37.70
C GLU A 727 0.53 -15.39 -36.82
N PHE A 728 0.14 -14.11 -36.83
CA PHE A 728 -1.11 -13.62 -36.25
C PHE A 728 -2.31 -13.98 -37.15
N LYS A 729 -2.59 -15.28 -37.22
CA LYS A 729 -3.57 -15.90 -38.12
C LYS A 729 -4.32 -16.95 -37.35
N GLU A 730 -5.64 -16.94 -37.43
CA GLU A 730 -6.48 -17.88 -36.66
C GLU A 730 -6.52 -19.28 -37.31
N PRO A 731 -6.38 -20.37 -36.54
CA PRO A 731 -6.01 -20.41 -35.12
C PRO A 731 -4.52 -20.08 -34.91
N PHE A 732 -4.21 -19.23 -33.92
CA PHE A 732 -2.86 -18.72 -33.68
C PHE A 732 -1.79 -19.83 -33.59
N GLU A 733 -0.69 -19.66 -34.33
CA GLU A 733 0.47 -20.54 -34.24
C GLU A 733 1.29 -20.17 -32.99
N VAL A 734 1.11 -20.93 -31.91
CA VAL A 734 1.85 -20.76 -30.64
C VAL A 734 2.63 -22.03 -30.29
N GLN A 735 3.90 -21.86 -29.94
CA GLN A 735 4.78 -22.92 -29.45
C GLN A 735 5.30 -22.51 -28.07
N ASN A 736 4.72 -23.07 -27.02
CA ASN A 736 5.26 -22.95 -25.66
C ASN A 736 6.36 -23.99 -25.47
N PHE A 737 7.48 -23.61 -24.85
CA PHE A 737 8.64 -24.49 -24.70
C PHE A 737 9.46 -24.19 -23.44
N ILE A 738 10.17 -25.21 -22.94
CA ILE A 738 11.16 -25.13 -21.86
C ILE A 738 12.56 -25.36 -22.45
N ILE A 739 13.53 -24.53 -22.08
CA ILE A 739 14.98 -24.76 -22.24
C ILE A 739 15.67 -24.71 -20.88
N SER A 740 16.83 -25.34 -20.75
CA SER A 740 17.53 -25.44 -19.47
C SER A 740 19.05 -25.53 -19.58
N CYS A 741 19.77 -25.18 -18.51
CA CYS A 741 21.22 -25.35 -18.39
C CYS A 741 21.64 -25.52 -16.92
N THR A 742 22.78 -26.16 -16.67
CA THR A 742 23.42 -26.23 -15.33
C THR A 742 24.50 -25.17 -15.13
N ASP A 743 24.98 -24.57 -16.23
CA ASP A 743 25.90 -23.43 -16.22
C ASP A 743 25.38 -22.36 -17.18
N ILE A 744 24.95 -21.23 -16.60
CA ILE A 744 24.39 -20.08 -17.32
C ILE A 744 25.49 -19.21 -17.98
N TRP A 745 26.74 -19.31 -17.52
CA TRP A 745 27.89 -18.57 -18.05
C TRP A 745 28.45 -19.21 -19.33
N ALA A 746 28.37 -20.53 -19.44
CA ALA A 746 28.75 -21.26 -20.64
C ALA A 746 27.78 -21.03 -21.82
N GLY A 747 26.58 -20.51 -21.59
CA GLY A 747 25.56 -20.30 -22.63
C GLY A 747 24.99 -21.59 -23.25
N ASN A 748 25.32 -22.76 -22.71
CA ASN A 748 24.92 -24.06 -23.24
C ASN A 748 23.49 -24.45 -22.80
N TRP A 749 22.51 -23.73 -23.33
CA TRP A 749 21.08 -24.02 -23.15
C TRP A 749 20.64 -25.20 -24.01
N SER A 750 19.80 -26.07 -23.45
CA SER A 750 19.21 -27.22 -24.15
C SER A 750 18.41 -26.80 -25.38
N ASP A 751 18.15 -27.78 -26.25
CA ASP A 751 17.10 -27.68 -27.25
C ASP A 751 15.71 -27.64 -26.58
N PRO A 752 14.66 -27.10 -27.24
CA PRO A 752 13.37 -26.83 -26.62
C PRO A 752 12.52 -28.10 -26.39
N VAL A 753 12.08 -28.27 -25.14
CA VAL A 753 11.03 -29.23 -24.74
C VAL A 753 9.67 -28.55 -24.89
N ASN A 754 8.89 -28.95 -25.90
CA ASN A 754 7.59 -28.32 -26.21
C ASN A 754 6.50 -28.67 -25.17
N VAL A 755 5.59 -27.72 -24.92
CA VAL A 755 4.44 -27.84 -24.00
C VAL A 755 3.15 -27.54 -24.77
N ASP A 756 2.13 -28.40 -24.69
CA ASP A 756 0.85 -28.25 -25.43
C ASP A 756 -0.11 -27.27 -24.73
N PHE A 757 0.28 -25.99 -24.71
CA PHE A 757 -0.52 -24.91 -24.14
C PHE A 757 -0.96 -23.90 -25.21
N LYS A 758 -2.26 -23.56 -25.22
CA LYS A 758 -2.90 -22.67 -26.20
C LYS A 758 -3.02 -21.25 -25.66
N GLY A 759 -1.85 -20.63 -25.48
CA GLY A 759 -1.73 -19.35 -24.80
C GLY A 759 -0.31 -18.80 -24.86
N ILE A 760 -0.10 -17.71 -24.12
CA ILE A 760 1.19 -17.03 -23.97
C ILE A 760 1.60 -17.00 -22.49
N ASP A 761 2.70 -16.29 -22.20
CA ASP A 761 3.22 -16.01 -20.86
C ASP A 761 3.30 -17.24 -19.95
N PRO A 762 4.00 -18.31 -20.38
CA PRO A 762 4.15 -19.51 -19.58
C PRO A 762 5.11 -19.24 -18.41
N SER A 763 4.84 -19.91 -17.30
CA SER A 763 5.61 -19.78 -16.08
C SER A 763 5.59 -21.09 -15.29
N LEU A 764 6.63 -21.31 -14.48
CA LEU A 764 6.79 -22.52 -13.66
C LEU A 764 6.83 -22.18 -12.17
N TYR A 765 6.15 -22.98 -11.37
CA TYR A 765 6.27 -23.03 -9.92
C TYR A 765 6.72 -24.43 -9.48
N PHE A 766 7.77 -24.48 -8.65
CA PHE A 766 8.34 -25.73 -8.11
C PHE A 766 7.91 -25.87 -6.64
N GLU A 767 7.31 -27.01 -6.31
CA GLU A 767 6.76 -27.32 -4.99
C GLU A 767 7.79 -28.05 -4.10
N ASP A 768 7.66 -27.89 -2.78
CA ASP A 768 8.57 -28.50 -1.78
C ASP A 768 8.58 -30.04 -1.82
N ASP A 769 7.52 -30.66 -2.36
CA ASP A 769 7.39 -32.11 -2.55
C ASP A 769 7.92 -32.62 -3.90
N GLY A 770 8.50 -31.74 -4.71
CA GLY A 770 9.12 -32.08 -6.01
C GLY A 770 8.18 -32.06 -7.20
N ARG A 771 6.87 -31.77 -7.01
CA ARG A 771 5.96 -31.50 -8.11
C ARG A 771 6.25 -30.14 -8.75
N VAL A 772 5.95 -30.02 -10.04
CA VAL A 772 6.09 -28.76 -10.79
C VAL A 772 4.76 -28.42 -11.41
N TYR A 773 4.38 -27.14 -11.35
CA TYR A 773 3.16 -26.61 -11.92
C TYR A 773 3.52 -25.63 -13.04
N PHE A 774 2.85 -25.78 -14.17
CA PHE A 774 2.80 -24.79 -15.24
C PHE A 774 1.63 -23.86 -14.99
N GLN A 775 1.82 -22.56 -15.15
CA GLN A 775 0.73 -21.59 -15.28
C GLN A 775 0.95 -20.70 -16.51
N GLY A 776 -0.13 -20.29 -17.20
CA GLY A 776 -0.04 -19.49 -18.42
C GLY A 776 -1.32 -18.73 -18.78
N CYS A 777 -1.19 -17.73 -19.66
CA CYS A 777 -2.26 -16.89 -20.19
C CYS A 777 -3.03 -17.62 -21.30
N PHE A 778 -4.18 -18.21 -20.99
CA PHE A 778 -5.04 -18.89 -21.97
C PHE A 778 -5.93 -17.89 -22.69
N MET A 779 -5.77 -17.77 -24.01
CA MET A 779 -6.55 -16.86 -24.85
C MET A 779 -7.97 -17.39 -25.07
N ILE A 780 -8.98 -16.59 -24.75
CA ILE A 780 -10.40 -16.97 -24.95
C ILE A 780 -10.94 -16.32 -26.24
N TYR A 781 -11.22 -15.02 -26.22
CA TYR A 781 -11.67 -14.22 -27.36
C TYR A 781 -11.49 -12.73 -27.01
N ARG A 782 -10.76 -11.97 -27.83
CA ARG A 782 -10.55 -10.51 -27.63
C ARG A 782 -11.84 -9.67 -27.50
N THR A 783 -12.98 -10.20 -27.92
CA THR A 783 -14.29 -9.51 -27.91
C THR A 783 -15.24 -9.99 -26.80
N LYS A 784 -14.76 -10.80 -25.85
CA LYS A 784 -15.50 -11.26 -24.67
C LYS A 784 -14.70 -10.97 -23.41
N GLN A 785 -15.37 -10.97 -22.27
CA GLN A 785 -14.77 -10.75 -20.96
C GLN A 785 -15.04 -11.99 -20.09
N PRO A 786 -14.01 -12.62 -19.49
CA PRO A 786 -12.59 -12.29 -19.63
C PRO A 786 -12.05 -12.54 -21.06
N THR A 787 -11.07 -11.74 -21.52
CA THR A 787 -10.43 -11.94 -22.85
C THR A 787 -9.42 -13.08 -22.82
N CYS A 788 -8.69 -13.18 -21.70
CA CYS A 788 -7.72 -14.20 -21.34
C CYS A 788 -7.95 -14.65 -19.89
N THR A 789 -7.52 -15.86 -19.53
CA THR A 789 -7.62 -16.40 -18.16
C THR A 789 -6.36 -17.14 -17.77
N ILE A 790 -6.05 -17.20 -16.48
CA ILE A 790 -4.90 -17.98 -16.01
C ILE A 790 -5.30 -19.44 -15.85
N LYS A 791 -4.61 -20.30 -16.59
CA LYS A 791 -4.76 -21.74 -16.51
C LYS A 791 -3.50 -22.42 -16.01
N GLN A 792 -3.69 -23.57 -15.37
CA GLN A 792 -2.64 -24.33 -14.68
C GLN A 792 -2.79 -25.83 -14.90
N PHE A 793 -1.67 -26.56 -14.90
CA PHE A 793 -1.59 -28.02 -14.78
C PHE A 793 -0.28 -28.42 -14.08
N GLU A 794 -0.22 -29.62 -13.50
CA GLU A 794 1.04 -30.24 -13.05
C GLU A 794 1.81 -30.73 -14.29
N ILE A 795 3.13 -30.56 -14.35
CA ILE A 795 3.96 -30.75 -15.56
C ILE A 795 5.23 -31.55 -15.27
N ASP A 796 5.59 -32.45 -16.19
CA ASP A 796 6.95 -33.01 -16.30
C ASP A 796 7.81 -32.08 -17.16
N VAL A 797 8.74 -31.35 -16.54
CA VAL A 797 9.60 -30.36 -17.22
C VAL A 797 10.64 -30.96 -18.16
N GLU A 798 10.95 -32.27 -18.05
CA GLU A 798 11.91 -32.93 -18.96
C GLU A 798 11.24 -33.48 -20.23
N THR A 799 9.90 -33.64 -20.24
CA THR A 799 9.15 -34.09 -21.43
C THR A 799 8.02 -33.17 -21.89
N GLY A 800 7.75 -32.08 -21.16
CA GLY A 800 6.72 -31.08 -21.46
C GLY A 800 5.28 -31.57 -21.26
N LYS A 801 5.10 -32.76 -20.69
CA LYS A 801 3.80 -33.43 -20.58
C LYS A 801 3.01 -32.96 -19.37
N HIS A 802 1.71 -32.83 -19.57
CA HIS A 802 0.76 -32.53 -18.52
C HIS A 802 0.53 -33.80 -17.70
N LEU A 803 0.72 -33.72 -16.39
CA LEU A 803 0.48 -34.79 -15.42
C LEU A 803 -0.93 -34.73 -14.82
N THR A 804 -1.62 -33.59 -14.97
CA THR A 804 -3.04 -33.40 -14.66
C THR A 804 -3.80 -32.78 -15.84
N GLU A 805 -5.12 -32.75 -15.75
CA GLU A 805 -5.96 -31.90 -16.61
C GLU A 805 -5.59 -30.41 -16.46
N GLU A 806 -5.76 -29.65 -17.54
CA GLU A 806 -5.69 -28.19 -17.56
C GLU A 806 -6.89 -27.57 -16.83
N ARG A 807 -6.65 -26.61 -15.93
CA ARG A 807 -7.70 -25.94 -15.13
C ARG A 807 -7.55 -24.44 -15.13
N GLU A 808 -8.64 -23.72 -15.30
CA GLU A 808 -8.73 -22.28 -15.01
C GLU A 808 -8.69 -22.07 -13.49
N ILE A 809 -7.74 -21.25 -13.02
CA ILE A 809 -7.52 -20.99 -11.58
C ILE A 809 -7.90 -19.56 -11.19
N TRP A 810 -7.80 -18.59 -12.11
CA TRP A 810 -8.23 -17.21 -11.89
C TRP A 810 -8.52 -16.50 -13.23
N GLY A 811 -9.58 -15.70 -13.24
CA GLY A 811 -10.00 -14.90 -14.41
C GLY A 811 -9.58 -13.43 -14.37
N GLY A 812 -8.69 -13.05 -13.44
CA GLY A 812 -8.22 -11.67 -13.26
C GLY A 812 -9.15 -10.77 -12.43
N HIS A 813 -8.60 -9.63 -12.00
CA HIS A 813 -9.31 -8.59 -11.25
C HIS A 813 -9.99 -7.59 -12.20
N ALA A 814 -9.25 -7.13 -13.21
CA ALA A 814 -9.76 -6.33 -14.31
C ALA A 814 -10.52 -7.19 -15.34
N GLN A 815 -10.13 -8.47 -15.48
CA GLN A 815 -10.66 -9.45 -16.44
C GLN A 815 -10.32 -9.13 -17.91
N TYR A 816 -9.43 -8.15 -18.12
CA TYR A 816 -9.01 -7.67 -19.43
C TYR A 816 -7.52 -7.95 -19.58
N ASP A 817 -7.19 -8.76 -20.58
CA ASP A 817 -5.85 -9.22 -20.95
C ASP A 817 -5.03 -9.65 -19.73
N THR A 818 -5.62 -10.58 -18.95
CA THR A 818 -5.03 -11.17 -17.75
C THR A 818 -3.92 -12.15 -18.14
N GLU A 819 -2.67 -11.73 -17.98
CA GLU A 819 -1.46 -12.36 -18.52
C GLU A 819 -0.30 -12.34 -17.50
N GLY A 820 0.94 -12.68 -17.88
CA GLY A 820 2.10 -12.71 -16.99
C GLY A 820 1.95 -13.45 -15.63
N PRO A 821 1.41 -14.68 -15.54
CA PRO A 821 1.12 -15.35 -14.27
C PRO A 821 2.36 -15.88 -13.53
N HIS A 822 2.57 -15.45 -12.29
CA HIS A 822 3.66 -15.96 -11.42
C HIS A 822 3.11 -16.39 -10.05
N ILE A 823 3.50 -17.58 -9.59
CA ILE A 823 3.08 -18.14 -8.30
C ILE A 823 4.21 -18.13 -7.27
N TYR A 824 3.90 -17.65 -6.06
CA TYR A 824 4.80 -17.60 -4.91
C TYR A 824 4.16 -18.23 -3.68
N LYS A 825 4.82 -19.22 -3.05
CA LYS A 825 4.35 -19.85 -1.80
C LYS A 825 4.99 -19.16 -0.59
N ILE A 826 4.19 -18.47 0.21
CA ILE A 826 4.66 -17.69 1.38
C ILE A 826 3.80 -18.05 2.60
N GLY A 827 4.40 -18.75 3.55
CA GLY A 827 3.70 -19.31 4.71
C GLY A 827 2.69 -20.37 4.28
N LYS A 828 1.39 -20.08 4.43
CA LYS A 828 0.29 -20.97 4.03
C LYS A 828 -0.39 -20.60 2.70
N TRP A 829 0.10 -19.57 2.01
CA TRP A 829 -0.58 -18.97 0.86
C TRP A 829 0.26 -19.14 -0.41
N TYR A 830 -0.39 -19.60 -1.48
CA TYR A 830 0.06 -19.42 -2.86
C TYR A 830 -0.47 -18.08 -3.34
N TYR A 831 0.40 -17.09 -3.54
CA TYR A 831 0.05 -15.83 -4.20
C TYR A 831 0.21 -16.00 -5.71
N LEU A 832 -0.77 -15.52 -6.47
CA LEU A 832 -0.74 -15.46 -7.94
C LEU A 832 -0.71 -13.99 -8.37
N LEU A 833 0.43 -13.57 -8.89
CA LEU A 833 0.65 -12.28 -9.52
C LEU A 833 0.34 -12.39 -11.02
N VAL A 834 -0.26 -11.37 -11.61
CA VAL A 834 -0.55 -11.26 -13.05
C VAL A 834 -0.34 -9.83 -13.53
N ALA A 835 -0.15 -9.68 -14.84
CA ALA A 835 -0.42 -8.44 -15.56
C ALA A 835 -1.89 -8.37 -15.99
N GLU A 836 -2.46 -7.17 -16.07
CA GLU A 836 -3.78 -6.91 -16.67
C GLU A 836 -3.81 -5.57 -17.41
N GLY A 837 -4.88 -5.33 -18.17
CA GLY A 837 -5.12 -4.11 -18.95
C GLY A 837 -4.40 -4.08 -20.30
N GLY A 838 -3.59 -5.10 -20.59
CA GLY A 838 -2.67 -5.16 -21.72
C GLY A 838 -1.47 -4.21 -21.54
N THR A 839 -0.35 -4.53 -22.19
CA THR A 839 0.95 -3.82 -22.04
C THR A 839 1.01 -2.35 -22.57
N PHE A 840 -0.12 -1.64 -22.65
CA PHE A 840 -0.22 -0.24 -23.09
C PHE A 840 -0.69 0.70 -21.96
N GLU A 841 -1.53 1.69 -22.24
CA GLU A 841 -1.83 2.78 -21.29
C GLU A 841 -2.53 2.29 -20.00
N HIS A 842 -3.30 1.21 -20.07
CA HIS A 842 -4.04 0.63 -18.94
C HIS A 842 -3.25 -0.46 -18.19
N HIS A 843 -1.97 -0.64 -18.50
CA HIS A 843 -1.18 -1.75 -17.95
C HIS A 843 -1.07 -1.67 -16.41
N MET A 844 -1.19 -2.83 -15.77
CA MET A 844 -1.15 -2.94 -14.31
C MET A 844 -0.66 -4.31 -13.84
N LEU A 845 -0.18 -4.39 -12.60
CA LEU A 845 -0.04 -5.64 -11.84
C LEU A 845 -1.20 -5.82 -10.88
N CYS A 846 -1.80 -7.00 -10.90
CA CYS A 846 -2.82 -7.45 -9.96
C CYS A 846 -2.32 -8.71 -9.23
N ILE A 847 -2.73 -8.89 -7.98
CA ILE A 847 -2.37 -10.08 -7.19
C ILE A 847 -3.61 -10.69 -6.52
N SER A 848 -3.62 -12.01 -6.47
CA SER A 848 -4.59 -12.81 -5.72
C SER A 848 -3.85 -13.87 -4.90
N ARG A 849 -4.53 -14.64 -4.04
CA ARG A 849 -3.91 -15.76 -3.32
C ARG A 849 -4.89 -16.87 -2.95
N SER A 850 -4.39 -18.04 -2.60
CA SER A 850 -5.19 -19.13 -2.03
C SER A 850 -4.38 -20.01 -1.07
N GLU A 851 -5.05 -20.76 -0.21
CA GLU A 851 -4.42 -21.82 0.62
C GLU A 851 -4.24 -23.13 -0.17
N ASN A 852 -4.75 -23.17 -1.41
CA ASN A 852 -4.67 -24.28 -2.35
C ASN A 852 -4.16 -23.76 -3.70
N ILE A 853 -3.13 -24.39 -4.28
CA ILE A 853 -2.59 -23.99 -5.59
C ILE A 853 -3.61 -24.10 -6.74
N TRP A 854 -4.69 -24.87 -6.57
CA TRP A 854 -5.81 -24.94 -7.52
C TRP A 854 -6.92 -23.90 -7.25
N GLY A 855 -6.71 -22.98 -6.30
CA GLY A 855 -7.69 -21.99 -5.90
C GLY A 855 -8.84 -22.54 -5.04
N PRO A 856 -9.97 -21.79 -4.93
CA PRO A 856 -10.19 -20.50 -5.56
C PRO A 856 -9.22 -19.43 -5.03
N TYR A 857 -8.79 -18.53 -5.91
CA TYR A 857 -7.94 -17.41 -5.55
C TYR A 857 -8.79 -16.21 -5.07
N GLU A 858 -8.47 -15.64 -3.92
CA GLU A 858 -9.05 -14.38 -3.43
C GLU A 858 -8.28 -13.19 -4.03
N ASP A 859 -8.99 -12.26 -4.68
CA ASP A 859 -8.44 -10.98 -5.14
C ASP A 859 -7.93 -10.15 -3.96
N TYR A 860 -6.82 -9.42 -4.14
CA TYR A 860 -6.46 -8.36 -3.21
C TYR A 860 -7.37 -7.13 -3.42
N GLU A 861 -8.05 -6.68 -2.36
CA GLU A 861 -8.96 -5.51 -2.35
C GLU A 861 -8.34 -4.16 -2.75
N GLN A 862 -7.01 -4.10 -2.85
CA GLN A 862 -6.25 -2.93 -3.28
C GLN A 862 -5.59 -3.11 -4.65
N ASN A 863 -5.98 -4.12 -5.43
CA ASN A 863 -5.59 -4.21 -6.84
C ASN A 863 -6.04 -2.96 -7.63
N PRO A 864 -5.26 -2.55 -8.65
CA PRO A 864 -3.91 -3.03 -8.95
C PRO A 864 -2.87 -2.58 -7.93
N ILE A 865 -1.87 -3.43 -7.66
CA ILE A 865 -0.78 -3.11 -6.73
C ILE A 865 0.29 -2.19 -7.35
N MET A 866 0.36 -2.14 -8.67
CA MET A 866 1.23 -1.26 -9.44
C MET A 866 0.58 -0.93 -10.79
N THR A 867 0.55 0.33 -11.21
CA THR A 867 0.03 0.78 -12.52
C THR A 867 0.41 2.23 -12.77
N ALA A 868 0.53 2.64 -14.02
CA ALA A 868 0.66 4.05 -14.39
C ALA A 868 -0.67 4.70 -14.84
N ASP A 869 -1.74 3.91 -15.01
CA ASP A 869 -3.00 4.37 -15.62
C ASP A 869 -3.63 5.54 -14.83
N GLY A 870 -4.07 6.57 -15.56
CA GLY A 870 -4.61 7.82 -15.01
C GLY A 870 -3.61 8.68 -14.22
N THR A 871 -2.31 8.35 -14.24
CA THR A 871 -1.26 9.14 -13.54
C THR A 871 -0.44 10.01 -14.48
N GLY A 872 0.10 11.11 -13.94
CA GLY A 872 1.08 11.97 -14.63
C GLY A 872 2.54 11.59 -14.37
N GLU A 873 2.85 10.35 -14.00
CA GLU A 873 4.23 9.90 -13.82
C GLU A 873 4.96 9.80 -15.18
N TYR A 874 6.28 9.98 -15.20
CA TYR A 874 7.09 9.94 -16.43
C TYR A 874 7.35 8.51 -16.93
N ILE A 875 7.32 7.54 -16.02
CA ILE A 875 7.36 6.11 -16.38
C ILE A 875 5.90 5.66 -16.51
N GLN A 876 5.56 5.15 -17.70
CA GLN A 876 4.20 4.80 -18.10
C GLN A 876 4.09 3.33 -18.51
N ASN A 877 2.87 2.84 -18.74
CA ASN A 877 2.57 1.45 -19.12
C ASN A 877 3.17 0.41 -18.16
N ILE A 878 3.21 0.71 -16.86
CA ILE A 878 3.89 -0.12 -15.86
C ILE A 878 3.08 -1.38 -15.54
N GLY A 879 3.68 -2.55 -15.73
CA GLY A 879 3.06 -3.85 -15.45
C GLY A 879 4.05 -5.00 -15.69
N HIS A 880 3.54 -6.16 -16.12
CA HIS A 880 4.25 -7.42 -16.42
C HIS A 880 5.61 -7.56 -15.71
N GLY A 881 5.59 -8.18 -14.53
CA GLY A 881 6.71 -8.13 -13.60
C GLY A 881 6.63 -9.16 -12.48
N GLU A 882 7.74 -9.31 -11.78
CA GLU A 882 8.06 -10.41 -10.89
C GLU A 882 8.50 -9.90 -9.50
N LEU A 883 7.93 -10.51 -8.46
CA LEU A 883 8.30 -10.28 -7.06
C LEU A 883 9.41 -11.24 -6.65
N PHE A 884 10.48 -10.73 -6.03
CA PHE A 884 11.63 -11.53 -5.60
C PHE A 884 12.25 -11.00 -4.30
N GLN A 885 13.08 -11.82 -3.66
CA GLN A 885 13.87 -11.43 -2.48
C GLN A 885 15.35 -11.26 -2.83
N ASP A 886 16.03 -10.33 -2.15
CA ASP A 886 17.49 -10.28 -2.11
C ASP A 886 18.09 -11.26 -1.08
N GLY A 887 19.43 -11.37 -1.06
CA GLY A 887 20.16 -12.21 -0.10
C GLY A 887 20.06 -11.80 1.37
N GLU A 888 19.39 -10.69 1.71
CA GLU A 888 19.03 -10.31 3.08
C GLU A 888 17.51 -10.48 3.35
N GLY A 889 16.75 -11.01 2.39
CA GLY A 889 15.32 -11.26 2.49
C GLY A 889 14.44 -10.04 2.24
N HIS A 890 14.97 -8.89 1.80
CA HIS A 890 14.12 -7.76 1.42
C HIS A 890 13.40 -8.06 0.11
N TRP A 891 12.14 -7.64 0.00
CA TRP A 891 11.34 -7.82 -1.21
C TRP A 891 11.54 -6.67 -2.20
N TRP A 892 11.55 -7.05 -3.47
CA TRP A 892 11.70 -6.20 -4.64
C TRP A 892 10.68 -6.63 -5.70
N VAL A 893 10.36 -5.72 -6.62
CA VAL A 893 9.68 -6.04 -7.87
C VAL A 893 10.54 -5.57 -9.03
N VAL A 894 10.65 -6.41 -10.06
CA VAL A 894 11.04 -5.95 -11.40
C VAL A 894 9.79 -5.97 -12.28
N GLY A 895 9.64 -5.02 -13.20
CA GLY A 895 8.53 -4.99 -14.14
C GLY A 895 8.85 -4.12 -15.34
N LEU A 896 8.10 -4.27 -16.43
CA LEU A 896 8.29 -3.42 -17.60
C LEU A 896 7.62 -2.06 -17.43
N GLY A 897 8.05 -1.10 -18.25
CA GLY A 897 7.39 0.17 -18.47
C GLY A 897 7.95 0.88 -19.70
N VAL A 898 7.59 2.14 -19.89
CA VAL A 898 8.17 3.02 -20.90
C VAL A 898 8.55 4.37 -20.30
N ARG A 899 9.55 5.05 -20.86
CA ARG A 899 9.72 6.51 -20.69
C ARG A 899 8.87 7.24 -21.74
N ASN A 900 7.91 8.05 -21.29
CA ASN A 900 7.04 8.83 -22.17
C ASN A 900 7.47 10.31 -22.17
N GLU A 901 7.90 10.80 -23.33
CA GLU A 901 8.43 12.17 -23.48
C GLU A 901 7.34 13.25 -23.58
N ASN A 902 6.05 12.86 -23.74
CA ASN A 902 4.88 13.76 -23.77
C ASN A 902 4.90 14.89 -24.85
N GLU A 903 5.77 14.79 -25.85
CA GLU A 903 5.94 15.80 -26.91
C GLU A 903 5.70 15.21 -28.31
N GLY A 904 4.49 15.40 -28.86
CA GLY A 904 4.16 15.00 -30.23
C GLY A 904 2.71 15.34 -30.62
N GLU A 905 2.41 15.17 -31.92
CA GLU A 905 1.02 15.07 -32.40
C GLU A 905 0.49 13.62 -32.17
N PRO A 906 -0.82 13.42 -31.98
CA PRO A 906 -1.26 12.47 -30.94
C PRO A 906 -1.72 11.07 -31.45
N LEU A 907 -1.44 10.02 -30.67
CA LEU A 907 -1.99 8.65 -30.81
C LEU A 907 -3.49 8.54 -30.37
N GLY A 908 -4.28 9.58 -30.60
CA GLY A 908 -5.42 9.92 -29.74
C GLY A 908 -5.02 10.98 -28.70
N LYS A 909 -5.99 11.57 -27.98
CA LYS A 909 -5.94 12.88 -27.28
C LYS A 909 -4.80 13.15 -26.27
N ASP A 910 -3.90 12.20 -26.04
CA ASP A 910 -3.16 12.04 -24.80
C ASP A 910 -1.62 12.05 -24.99
N ASN A 911 -1.14 12.59 -26.12
CA ASN A 911 0.26 12.98 -26.41
C ASN A 911 1.38 11.95 -26.13
N PHE A 912 1.07 10.66 -26.19
CA PHE A 912 1.99 9.57 -25.83
C PHE A 912 3.13 9.34 -26.85
N VAL A 913 4.39 9.43 -26.43
CA VAL A 913 5.58 9.14 -27.26
C VAL A 913 6.66 8.42 -26.45
N ALA A 914 6.85 7.11 -26.71
CA ALA A 914 7.86 6.25 -26.10
C ALA A 914 8.89 5.75 -27.14
N PRO A 915 9.97 6.51 -27.43
CA PRO A 915 10.86 6.21 -28.57
C PRO A 915 11.64 4.90 -28.44
N LEU A 916 11.99 4.47 -27.21
CA LEU A 916 12.85 3.31 -26.93
C LEU A 916 12.11 1.96 -26.88
N GLY A 917 10.78 1.96 -26.93
CA GLY A 917 9.98 0.77 -26.62
C GLY A 917 9.90 0.51 -25.12
N ARG A 918 9.58 -0.74 -24.76
CA ARG A 918 9.41 -1.21 -23.38
C ARG A 918 10.76 -1.59 -22.75
N GLU A 919 11.04 -1.04 -21.57
CA GLU A 919 12.30 -1.18 -20.81
C GLU A 919 12.04 -1.83 -19.43
N SER A 920 13.07 -2.32 -18.73
CA SER A 920 12.93 -2.99 -17.42
C SER A 920 13.20 -2.05 -16.24
N PHE A 921 12.29 -2.03 -15.26
CA PHE A 921 12.31 -1.13 -14.09
C PHE A 921 12.28 -1.91 -12.77
N LEU A 922 12.97 -1.38 -11.77
CA LEU A 922 13.05 -1.93 -10.40
C LEU A 922 12.31 -1.03 -9.41
N ALA A 923 11.62 -1.62 -8.43
CA ALA A 923 11.09 -0.91 -7.26
C ALA A 923 11.17 -1.77 -5.98
N PRO A 924 11.25 -1.16 -4.79
CA PRO A 924 11.22 -1.89 -3.52
C PRO A 924 9.79 -2.34 -3.19
N VAL A 925 9.67 -3.35 -2.33
CA VAL A 925 8.38 -3.89 -1.87
C VAL A 925 8.38 -4.10 -0.36
N GLU A 926 7.32 -3.67 0.31
CA GLU A 926 7.05 -3.95 1.72
C GLU A 926 6.05 -5.11 1.82
N TRP A 927 6.51 -6.32 2.17
CA TRP A 927 5.64 -7.48 2.38
C TRP A 927 5.54 -7.84 3.88
N PRO A 928 4.41 -7.55 4.56
CA PRO A 928 4.19 -7.97 5.94
C PRO A 928 3.81 -9.46 6.01
N GLU A 929 4.28 -10.15 7.06
CA GLU A 929 4.04 -11.58 7.28
C GLU A 929 2.54 -11.93 7.25
N GLY A 930 2.16 -12.90 6.40
CA GLY A 930 0.77 -13.33 6.20
C GLY A 930 -0.17 -12.32 5.50
N GLY A 931 0.34 -11.13 5.16
CA GLY A 931 -0.38 -10.07 4.47
C GLY A 931 -0.06 -9.98 2.97
N TRP A 932 -0.42 -8.84 2.38
CA TRP A 932 -0.28 -8.57 0.95
C TRP A 932 0.92 -7.65 0.66
N PRO A 933 1.60 -7.78 -0.50
CA PRO A 933 2.71 -6.92 -0.84
C PRO A 933 2.22 -5.48 -1.08
N LYS A 934 2.89 -4.52 -0.44
CA LYS A 934 2.81 -3.11 -0.80
C LYS A 934 3.98 -2.81 -1.74
N VAL A 935 3.68 -2.79 -3.03
CA VAL A 935 4.62 -2.39 -4.08
C VAL A 935 4.72 -0.86 -4.13
N PHE A 936 5.92 -0.34 -4.36
CA PHE A 936 6.13 1.08 -4.64
C PHE A 936 6.22 1.30 -6.16
N GLN A 937 5.75 2.43 -6.66
CA GLN A 937 5.90 2.78 -8.07
C GLN A 937 7.40 2.96 -8.41
N PRO A 938 7.90 2.41 -9.54
CA PRO A 938 9.26 2.66 -10.01
C PRO A 938 9.43 4.14 -10.34
N LYS A 939 10.63 4.67 -10.05
CA LYS A 939 11.03 6.05 -10.35
C LYS A 939 12.43 6.07 -10.93
N ILE A 940 12.73 7.02 -11.81
CA ILE A 940 14.03 7.16 -12.51
C ILE A 940 15.22 7.18 -11.54
N LYS A 941 15.03 7.74 -10.35
CA LYS A 941 15.92 7.59 -9.19
C LYS A 941 15.08 7.30 -7.95
N PHE A 942 15.55 6.40 -7.09
CA PHE A 942 14.94 6.15 -5.78
C PHE A 942 15.99 5.67 -4.77
N SER A 943 15.74 5.92 -3.48
CA SER A 943 16.61 5.46 -2.39
C SER A 943 16.01 4.21 -1.74
N ALA A 944 16.78 3.12 -1.68
CA ALA A 944 16.39 1.89 -1.00
C ALA A 944 17.56 1.31 -0.18
N ARG A 945 17.34 0.18 0.50
CA ARG A 945 18.42 -0.51 1.23
C ARG A 945 19.50 -0.98 0.25
N PRO A 946 20.79 -0.97 0.63
CA PRO A 946 21.84 -1.50 -0.22
C PRO A 946 21.74 -3.03 -0.26
N VAL A 947 21.63 -3.62 -1.44
CA VAL A 947 21.83 -5.06 -1.62
C VAL A 947 23.30 -5.37 -1.34
N LYS A 948 23.56 -6.31 -0.42
CA LYS A 948 24.92 -6.78 -0.14
C LYS A 948 25.39 -7.72 -1.25
N THR A 949 26.32 -7.23 -2.07
CA THR A 949 27.17 -8.08 -2.90
C THR A 949 27.95 -9.06 -2.01
N ALA A 950 27.90 -10.35 -2.31
CA ALA A 950 28.71 -11.34 -1.59
C ALA A 950 30.21 -11.19 -1.94
N GLU A 951 31.07 -11.39 -0.96
CA GLU A 951 32.53 -11.33 -1.15
C GLU A 951 33.03 -12.51 -1.99
N GLY A 952 34.09 -12.29 -2.76
CA GLY A 952 34.69 -13.33 -3.62
C GLY A 952 33.97 -13.60 -4.94
N LEU A 953 32.80 -12.99 -5.20
CA LEU A 953 32.11 -13.12 -6.50
C LEU A 953 32.96 -12.57 -7.66
N PRO A 954 32.99 -13.26 -8.82
CA PRO A 954 33.76 -12.81 -9.98
C PRO A 954 33.25 -11.45 -10.50
N GLU A 955 34.14 -10.72 -11.20
CA GLU A 955 33.74 -9.49 -11.89
C GLU A 955 32.86 -9.79 -13.11
N LEU A 956 31.74 -9.08 -13.22
CA LEU A 956 30.77 -9.30 -14.29
C LEU A 956 31.17 -8.55 -15.56
N VAL A 957 31.87 -9.25 -16.45
CA VAL A 957 32.30 -8.72 -17.77
C VAL A 957 31.37 -9.25 -18.86
N ALA A 958 30.85 -8.35 -19.71
CA ALA A 958 30.04 -8.73 -20.86
C ALA A 958 30.91 -9.43 -21.93
N PRO A 959 30.52 -10.60 -22.47
CA PRO A 959 31.26 -11.24 -23.56
C PRO A 959 31.35 -10.34 -24.79
N ALA A 960 32.44 -10.47 -25.55
CA ALA A 960 32.62 -9.71 -26.78
C ALA A 960 31.47 -10.02 -27.77
N ASN A 961 30.87 -8.97 -28.33
CA ASN A 961 29.77 -9.03 -29.30
C ASN A 961 28.45 -9.67 -28.80
N VAL A 962 28.25 -9.84 -27.48
CA VAL A 962 27.01 -10.39 -26.87
C VAL A 962 25.75 -9.57 -27.19
N ASP A 963 25.96 -8.28 -27.48
CA ASP A 963 24.97 -7.24 -27.78
C ASP A 963 24.62 -7.11 -29.28
N ASN A 964 25.28 -7.89 -30.15
CA ASN A 964 24.99 -7.93 -31.58
C ASN A 964 23.73 -8.76 -31.88
N LEU A 965 22.92 -8.27 -32.82
CA LEU A 965 21.57 -8.75 -33.11
C LEU A 965 21.32 -8.85 -34.62
N TYR A 966 20.44 -9.78 -34.97
CA TYR A 966 20.04 -10.16 -36.33
C TYR A 966 18.51 -10.16 -36.45
N ILE A 967 18.00 -10.00 -37.68
CA ILE A 967 16.56 -10.08 -37.96
C ILE A 967 16.20 -11.56 -38.18
N ARG A 968 15.37 -12.12 -37.29
CA ARG A 968 14.93 -13.52 -37.28
C ARG A 968 16.13 -14.48 -37.26
N THR A 969 15.94 -15.74 -37.63
CA THR A 969 17.00 -16.78 -37.68
C THR A 969 18.05 -16.41 -38.74
N PRO A 970 19.31 -16.10 -38.38
CA PRO A 970 20.29 -15.64 -39.34
C PRO A 970 20.99 -16.81 -40.07
N ASP A 971 21.25 -16.63 -41.36
CA ASP A 971 22.32 -17.37 -42.03
C ASP A 971 23.68 -16.82 -41.57
N LEU A 972 24.24 -17.43 -40.53
CA LEU A 972 25.53 -17.02 -39.95
C LEU A 972 26.71 -17.10 -40.95
N SER A 973 26.58 -17.81 -42.08
CA SER A 973 27.61 -17.80 -43.14
C SER A 973 27.76 -16.42 -43.80
N LYS A 974 26.71 -15.58 -43.75
CA LYS A 974 26.71 -14.22 -44.31
C LYS A 974 27.49 -13.20 -43.46
N TYR A 975 28.07 -13.61 -42.35
CA TYR A 975 28.66 -12.71 -41.36
C TYR A 975 30.09 -13.14 -40.98
N LYS A 976 31.03 -12.19 -41.03
CA LYS A 976 32.34 -12.33 -40.37
C LYS A 976 32.54 -11.14 -39.44
N VAL A 977 32.28 -11.38 -38.16
CA VAL A 977 32.33 -10.37 -37.10
C VAL A 977 33.49 -10.70 -36.16
N PRO A 978 34.68 -10.08 -36.34
CA PRO A 978 35.79 -10.25 -35.41
C PRO A 978 35.46 -9.72 -34.00
N GLN A 979 36.28 -10.10 -33.02
CA GLN A 979 36.19 -9.54 -31.67
C GLN A 979 36.65 -8.06 -31.66
N GLY A 980 35.99 -7.24 -30.84
CA GLY A 980 36.25 -5.80 -30.69
C GLY A 980 35.35 -4.92 -31.56
N ARG A 981 34.70 -3.91 -30.96
CA ARG A 981 33.66 -3.09 -31.61
C ARG A 981 34.13 -2.23 -32.80
N THR A 982 35.43 -1.95 -32.91
CA THR A 982 36.02 -1.20 -34.04
C THR A 982 36.64 -2.09 -35.12
N SER A 983 36.68 -3.41 -34.90
CA SER A 983 37.28 -4.36 -35.84
C SER A 983 36.43 -4.49 -37.13
N PRO A 984 37.02 -4.72 -38.31
CA PRO A 984 36.27 -4.69 -39.57
C PRO A 984 35.21 -5.80 -39.67
N ILE A 985 33.96 -5.40 -39.84
CA ILE A 985 32.80 -6.28 -40.01
C ILE A 985 32.63 -6.58 -41.49
N THR A 986 32.43 -7.84 -41.85
CA THR A 986 32.13 -8.23 -43.24
C THR A 986 30.75 -8.86 -43.33
N LEU A 987 29.92 -8.36 -44.24
CA LEU A 987 28.59 -8.87 -44.54
C LEU A 987 28.53 -9.37 -45.99
N TYR A 988 27.86 -10.49 -46.25
CA TYR A 988 27.58 -10.98 -47.60
C TYR A 988 26.12 -10.66 -47.96
N PRO A 989 25.84 -9.88 -49.03
CA PRO A 989 24.49 -9.42 -49.35
C PRO A 989 23.44 -10.54 -49.48
N SER A 990 22.20 -10.23 -49.10
CA SER A 990 21.01 -11.07 -49.31
C SER A 990 20.05 -10.46 -50.34
N ILE A 991 19.28 -11.31 -51.03
CA ILE A 991 18.16 -10.88 -51.87
C ILE A 991 16.97 -10.35 -51.04
N THR A 992 16.85 -10.82 -49.80
CA THR A 992 15.86 -10.36 -48.83
C THR A 992 16.31 -9.03 -48.22
N ASN A 993 15.43 -8.01 -48.22
CA ASN A 993 15.73 -6.65 -47.76
C ASN A 993 15.09 -6.34 -46.39
N LEU A 994 15.32 -5.13 -45.84
CA LEU A 994 14.84 -4.77 -44.50
C LEU A 994 13.30 -4.75 -44.36
N SER A 995 12.55 -4.60 -45.45
CA SER A 995 11.09 -4.56 -45.46
C SER A 995 10.44 -5.93 -45.59
N ALA A 996 11.22 -7.03 -45.55
CA ALA A 996 10.70 -8.38 -45.70
C ALA A 996 9.85 -8.85 -44.49
N PRO A 997 8.59 -9.29 -44.70
CA PRO A 997 7.68 -9.68 -43.62
C PRO A 997 8.03 -11.02 -42.97
N THR A 998 8.81 -11.86 -43.65
CA THR A 998 9.31 -13.18 -43.21
C THR A 998 10.76 -13.33 -43.69
N GLU A 999 11.40 -14.46 -43.39
CA GLU A 999 12.82 -14.75 -43.74
C GLU A 999 13.83 -13.82 -43.04
N THR A 1000 15.12 -13.98 -43.32
CA THR A 1000 16.19 -13.14 -42.75
C THR A 1000 16.85 -12.28 -43.82
N SER A 1001 17.28 -11.09 -43.43
CA SER A 1001 17.96 -10.11 -44.28
C SER A 1001 19.32 -9.83 -43.66
N THR A 1002 20.39 -9.66 -44.45
CA THR A 1002 21.75 -9.50 -43.93
C THR A 1002 21.92 -8.16 -43.20
N PHE A 1003 21.55 -8.17 -41.94
CA PHE A 1003 21.56 -7.08 -40.97
C PHE A 1003 22.35 -7.51 -39.73
N LEU A 1004 23.13 -6.59 -39.17
CA LEU A 1004 23.82 -6.73 -37.89
C LEU A 1004 23.64 -5.43 -37.10
N GLY A 1005 22.92 -5.49 -35.98
CA GLY A 1005 22.60 -4.31 -35.19
C GLY A 1005 22.73 -4.49 -33.68
N ARG A 1006 22.38 -3.44 -32.94
CA ARG A 1006 22.36 -3.37 -31.47
C ARG A 1006 21.20 -2.49 -31.01
N ARG A 1007 20.66 -2.74 -29.81
CA ARG A 1007 19.58 -1.93 -29.22
C ARG A 1007 20.03 -0.48 -28.98
N GLN A 1008 19.17 0.50 -29.26
CA GLN A 1008 19.35 1.86 -28.75
C GLN A 1008 19.00 1.87 -27.25
N LEU A 1009 19.99 2.17 -26.40
CA LEU A 1009 19.87 2.12 -24.93
C LEU A 1009 19.65 3.50 -24.26
N SER A 1010 19.58 4.57 -25.04
CA SER A 1010 19.47 5.95 -24.53
C SER A 1010 18.64 6.82 -25.48
N LEU A 1011 17.86 7.75 -24.90
CA LEU A 1011 17.11 8.77 -25.64
C LEU A 1011 18.05 9.68 -26.45
N ASN A 1012 19.21 10.02 -25.87
CA ASN A 1012 20.30 10.71 -26.54
C ASN A 1012 21.38 9.68 -26.88
N ALA A 1013 21.54 9.36 -28.17
CA ALA A 1013 22.47 8.34 -28.65
C ALA A 1013 23.02 8.70 -30.03
N SER A 1014 24.09 8.03 -30.46
CA SER A 1014 24.67 8.24 -31.80
C SER A 1014 25.30 6.96 -32.32
N SER A 1015 24.85 6.49 -33.48
CA SER A 1015 25.49 5.39 -34.18
C SER A 1015 26.23 5.89 -35.43
N THR A 1016 27.39 5.29 -35.70
CA THR A 1016 28.21 5.54 -36.90
C THR A 1016 28.59 4.22 -37.56
N ALA A 1017 28.85 4.25 -38.87
CA ALA A 1017 29.54 3.17 -39.58
C ALA A 1017 30.27 3.70 -40.81
N SER A 1018 31.43 3.12 -41.10
CA SER A 1018 32.29 3.44 -42.26
C SER A 1018 32.21 2.29 -43.27
N LEU A 1019 31.60 2.49 -44.45
CA LEU A 1019 31.53 1.50 -45.53
C LEU A 1019 32.66 1.74 -46.55
N GLU A 1020 33.48 0.73 -46.79
CA GLU A 1020 34.45 0.73 -47.89
C GLU A 1020 33.72 0.52 -49.23
N ILE A 1021 33.90 1.44 -50.18
CA ILE A 1021 33.18 1.42 -51.48
C ILE A 1021 34.09 1.18 -52.70
N SER A 1022 35.41 1.26 -52.52
CA SER A 1022 36.42 1.14 -53.59
C SER A 1022 36.47 -0.23 -54.29
N SER A 1023 35.81 -1.25 -53.73
CA SER A 1023 35.86 -2.65 -54.17
C SER A 1023 34.48 -3.33 -54.27
N LEU A 1024 33.38 -2.56 -54.18
CA LEU A 1024 32.02 -3.09 -54.28
C LEU A 1024 31.65 -3.44 -55.74
N GLU A 1025 30.99 -4.58 -55.94
CA GLU A 1025 30.30 -4.88 -57.21
C GLU A 1025 29.06 -4.01 -57.39
N ASN A 1026 28.71 -3.70 -58.65
CA ASN A 1026 27.46 -3.02 -59.00
C ASN A 1026 26.24 -3.88 -58.63
N GLY A 1027 25.15 -3.24 -58.21
CA GLY A 1027 23.90 -3.88 -57.77
C GLY A 1027 23.91 -4.35 -56.32
N ILE A 1028 24.88 -3.88 -55.53
CA ILE A 1028 24.89 -3.95 -54.07
C ILE A 1028 24.33 -2.63 -53.50
N GLU A 1029 23.45 -2.75 -52.50
CA GLU A 1029 22.96 -1.67 -51.64
C GLU A 1029 23.38 -1.97 -50.19
N ALA A 1030 24.08 -1.05 -49.52
CA ALA A 1030 24.56 -1.26 -48.16
C ALA A 1030 24.64 0.05 -47.36
N GLY A 1031 24.50 -0.03 -46.05
CA GLY A 1031 24.72 1.13 -45.18
C GLY A 1031 24.27 0.94 -43.74
N LEU A 1032 23.75 2.02 -43.13
CA LEU A 1032 23.41 2.13 -41.71
C LEU A 1032 21.91 2.45 -41.55
N THR A 1033 21.21 1.75 -40.67
CA THR A 1033 19.76 1.91 -40.46
C THR A 1033 19.36 2.04 -38.99
N LEU A 1034 18.32 2.84 -38.75
CA LEU A 1034 17.44 2.75 -37.60
C LEU A 1034 16.33 1.74 -37.96
N TYR A 1035 16.35 0.56 -37.36
CA TYR A 1035 15.38 -0.50 -37.61
C TYR A 1035 14.56 -0.75 -36.35
N LYS A 1036 13.23 -0.64 -36.42
CA LYS A 1036 12.31 -1.12 -35.37
C LYS A 1036 11.67 -2.43 -35.78
N ASP A 1037 11.22 -2.48 -37.04
CA ASP A 1037 10.73 -3.66 -37.72
C ASP A 1037 10.63 -3.43 -39.24
N HIS A 1038 10.21 -4.45 -39.99
CA HIS A 1038 10.07 -4.42 -41.45
C HIS A 1038 9.00 -3.45 -41.98
N LEU A 1039 8.06 -2.98 -41.13
CA LEU A 1039 7.09 -1.93 -41.46
C LEU A 1039 7.61 -0.53 -41.08
N ARG A 1040 8.71 -0.45 -40.30
CA ARG A 1040 9.18 0.77 -39.62
C ARG A 1040 10.71 0.79 -39.51
N HIS A 1041 11.37 1.32 -40.54
CA HIS A 1041 12.81 1.57 -40.54
C HIS A 1041 13.17 2.85 -41.32
N VAL A 1042 14.31 3.44 -40.98
CA VAL A 1042 14.93 4.55 -41.72
C VAL A 1042 16.36 4.20 -42.02
N SER A 1043 16.75 4.26 -43.29
CA SER A 1043 17.97 3.61 -43.78
C SER A 1043 18.77 4.59 -44.65
N LEU A 1044 20.05 4.76 -44.29
CA LEU A 1044 21.08 5.45 -45.08
C LEU A 1044 21.76 4.40 -45.97
N ASN A 1045 21.47 4.44 -47.26
CA ASN A 1045 21.82 3.38 -48.21
C ASN A 1045 22.75 3.95 -49.27
N PHE A 1046 23.96 3.39 -49.41
CA PHE A 1046 24.80 3.57 -50.58
C PHE A 1046 24.45 2.52 -51.62
N GLU A 1047 24.11 2.95 -52.84
CA GLU A 1047 23.91 2.05 -53.98
C GLU A 1047 25.10 2.16 -54.94
N SER A 1048 25.73 1.03 -55.20
CA SER A 1048 27.01 0.88 -55.91
C SER A 1048 27.00 1.33 -57.37
N THR A 1049 25.91 1.09 -58.10
CA THR A 1049 25.79 1.33 -59.55
C THR A 1049 25.65 2.81 -59.88
N SER A 1050 24.80 3.51 -59.12
CA SER A 1050 24.54 4.95 -59.21
C SER A 1050 25.58 5.79 -58.45
N LYS A 1051 26.29 5.18 -57.50
CA LYS A 1051 27.20 5.86 -56.55
C LYS A 1051 26.49 6.98 -55.79
N MET A 1052 25.26 6.72 -55.35
CA MET A 1052 24.45 7.63 -54.54
C MET A 1052 24.28 7.10 -53.12
N VAL A 1053 24.33 8.00 -52.14
CA VAL A 1053 23.76 7.77 -50.82
C VAL A 1053 22.34 8.31 -50.80
N THR A 1054 21.37 7.53 -50.34
CA THR A 1054 19.99 7.96 -50.14
C THR A 1054 19.57 7.74 -48.68
N CYS A 1055 18.76 8.65 -48.14
CA CYS A 1055 18.06 8.44 -46.88
C CYS A 1055 16.60 8.07 -47.18
N ARG A 1056 16.19 6.85 -46.80
CA ARG A 1056 14.86 6.30 -47.12
C ARG A 1056 14.10 5.96 -45.85
N LEU A 1057 12.83 6.32 -45.79
CA LEU A 1057 11.88 6.11 -44.69
C LEU A 1057 10.79 5.12 -45.12
N THR A 1058 10.66 4.03 -44.36
CA THR A 1058 9.49 3.15 -44.39
C THR A 1058 8.80 3.25 -43.03
N ASN A 1059 7.53 3.66 -43.02
CA ASN A 1059 6.68 3.65 -41.83
C ASN A 1059 5.20 3.36 -42.18
N LEU A 1060 4.33 3.36 -41.17
CA LEU A 1060 2.90 3.03 -41.27
C LEU A 1060 2.07 3.97 -42.17
N GLU A 1061 2.64 5.08 -42.65
CA GLU A 1061 2.00 6.00 -43.61
C GLU A 1061 2.64 5.95 -45.01
N LYS A 1062 3.95 5.66 -45.08
CA LYS A 1062 4.81 5.93 -46.24
C LYS A 1062 5.81 4.80 -46.39
N ASP A 1063 5.66 4.01 -47.44
CA ASP A 1063 6.66 3.04 -47.86
C ASP A 1063 7.78 3.71 -48.67
N ASN A 1064 9.02 3.31 -48.41
CA ASN A 1064 10.23 3.61 -49.18
C ASN A 1064 10.39 5.09 -49.63
N LYS A 1065 9.98 6.05 -48.79
CA LYS A 1065 10.03 7.48 -49.11
C LYS A 1065 11.48 7.99 -49.03
N LEU A 1066 11.95 8.59 -50.12
CA LEU A 1066 13.17 9.41 -50.12
C LEU A 1066 13.01 10.66 -49.23
N LEU A 1067 13.94 10.87 -48.30
CA LEU A 1067 14.06 12.10 -47.49
C LEU A 1067 15.12 13.06 -48.06
N GLY A 1068 16.19 12.52 -48.64
CA GLY A 1068 17.30 13.27 -49.22
C GLY A 1068 18.37 12.34 -49.76
N GLU A 1069 19.29 12.89 -50.56
CA GLU A 1069 20.32 12.14 -51.29
C GLU A 1069 21.63 12.92 -51.45
N MET A 1070 22.72 12.20 -51.70
CA MET A 1070 24.06 12.75 -51.90
C MET A 1070 24.80 11.91 -52.95
N VAL A 1071 25.33 12.57 -53.99
CA VAL A 1071 26.21 11.94 -54.98
C VAL A 1071 27.58 11.70 -54.35
N VAL A 1072 28.14 10.51 -54.54
CA VAL A 1072 29.48 10.17 -54.06
C VAL A 1072 30.54 10.55 -55.11
N GLY A 1073 31.53 11.34 -54.69
CA GLY A 1073 32.62 11.78 -55.56
C GLY A 1073 33.47 10.63 -56.09
N ALA A 1074 34.00 10.77 -57.31
CA ALA A 1074 34.73 9.70 -58.00
C ALA A 1074 35.96 9.17 -57.22
N GLU A 1075 36.64 10.05 -56.49
CA GLU A 1075 37.83 9.76 -55.68
C GLU A 1075 37.52 9.26 -54.25
N ALA A 1076 36.26 9.03 -53.91
CA ALA A 1076 35.87 8.55 -52.59
C ALA A 1076 36.16 7.04 -52.44
N GLN A 1077 36.93 6.67 -51.42
CA GLN A 1077 37.23 5.27 -51.11
C GLN A 1077 36.23 4.67 -50.11
N ARG A 1078 35.67 5.50 -49.23
CA ARG A 1078 34.66 5.11 -48.23
C ARG A 1078 33.55 6.14 -48.09
N VAL A 1079 32.40 5.67 -47.61
CA VAL A 1079 31.28 6.50 -47.14
C VAL A 1079 31.14 6.30 -45.63
N GLU A 1080 31.01 7.39 -44.89
CA GLU A 1080 30.71 7.35 -43.45
C GLU A 1080 29.26 7.78 -43.22
N PHE A 1081 28.54 7.00 -42.43
CA PHE A 1081 27.15 7.22 -42.03
C PHE A 1081 27.07 7.60 -40.56
N LYS A 1082 26.08 8.42 -40.20
CA LYS A 1082 25.75 8.75 -38.80
C LYS A 1082 24.24 8.85 -38.62
N ILE A 1083 23.74 8.21 -37.56
CA ILE A 1083 22.40 8.45 -37.01
C ILE A 1083 22.57 9.11 -35.65
N GLN A 1084 21.99 10.29 -35.48
CA GLN A 1084 21.92 10.99 -34.19
C GLN A 1084 20.50 10.86 -33.64
N ALA A 1085 20.35 10.34 -32.44
CA ALA A 1085 19.08 10.30 -31.71
C ALA A 1085 19.04 11.40 -30.63
N ASP A 1086 17.91 12.09 -30.56
CA ASP A 1086 17.45 12.87 -29.42
C ASP A 1086 16.02 12.39 -29.04
N PRO A 1087 15.44 12.79 -27.90
CA PRO A 1087 14.13 12.27 -27.47
C PRO A 1087 12.98 12.57 -28.46
N LYS A 1088 13.11 13.61 -29.29
CA LYS A 1088 12.06 14.10 -30.19
C LYS A 1088 12.24 13.63 -31.63
N LYS A 1089 13.44 13.23 -32.06
CA LYS A 1089 13.73 12.81 -33.44
C LYS A 1089 15.01 11.98 -33.60
N TRP A 1090 15.10 11.29 -34.73
CA TRP A 1090 16.36 10.83 -35.30
C TRP A 1090 16.77 11.71 -36.49
N THR A 1091 18.06 12.03 -36.58
CA THR A 1091 18.66 12.83 -37.67
C THR A 1091 19.74 12.01 -38.37
N PHE A 1092 19.70 12.00 -39.70
CA PHE A 1092 20.45 11.09 -40.56
C PHE A 1092 21.46 11.87 -41.40
N SER A 1093 22.74 11.50 -41.33
CA SER A 1093 23.82 12.20 -42.03
C SER A 1093 24.79 11.24 -42.70
N ALA A 1094 25.40 11.68 -43.80
CA ALA A 1094 26.49 10.96 -44.46
C ALA A 1094 27.62 11.91 -44.85
N ARG A 1095 28.80 11.35 -45.14
CA ARG A 1095 29.90 12.04 -45.83
C ARG A 1095 30.75 11.06 -46.62
N THR A 1096 31.43 11.56 -47.65
CA THR A 1096 32.43 10.83 -48.42
C THR A 1096 33.83 11.08 -47.87
N VAL A 1097 34.75 10.11 -47.98
CA VAL A 1097 36.16 10.31 -47.62
C VAL A 1097 37.08 9.75 -48.71
N SER A 1098 38.06 10.57 -49.11
CA SER A 1098 39.19 10.25 -49.98
C SER A 1098 40.51 10.26 -49.19
N GLU A 1099 41.60 9.76 -49.77
CA GLU A 1099 42.93 9.75 -49.12
C GLU A 1099 43.42 11.15 -48.71
N ALA A 1100 43.06 12.18 -49.50
CA ALA A 1100 43.52 13.56 -49.30
C ALA A 1100 42.82 14.29 -48.14
N GLU A 1101 41.57 13.94 -47.80
CA GLU A 1101 40.70 14.74 -46.93
C GLU A 1101 40.34 14.05 -45.59
N SER A 1102 41.21 13.18 -45.09
CA SER A 1102 40.97 12.26 -43.95
C SER A 1102 40.43 12.86 -42.62
N LYS A 1103 40.34 14.20 -42.49
CA LYS A 1103 39.71 14.91 -41.36
C LYS A 1103 38.84 16.13 -41.75
N ALA A 1104 38.66 16.43 -43.03
CA ALA A 1104 38.07 17.71 -43.48
C ALA A 1104 36.61 17.62 -43.97
N ALA A 1105 36.15 16.47 -44.45
CA ALA A 1105 34.82 16.33 -45.05
C ALA A 1105 33.68 16.65 -44.05
N GLN A 1106 32.85 17.63 -44.41
CA GLN A 1106 31.67 18.05 -43.65
C GLN A 1106 30.56 16.98 -43.74
N TRP A 1107 29.81 16.79 -42.64
CA TRP A 1107 28.61 15.95 -42.63
C TRP A 1107 27.46 16.63 -43.38
N VAL A 1108 26.87 15.92 -44.34
CA VAL A 1108 25.63 16.32 -45.03
C VAL A 1108 24.45 15.68 -44.32
N GLU A 1109 23.48 16.48 -43.88
CA GLU A 1109 22.20 15.96 -43.38
C GLU A 1109 21.31 15.54 -44.55
N LEU A 1110 20.88 14.28 -44.58
CA LEU A 1110 20.04 13.70 -45.64
C LEU A 1110 18.57 13.53 -45.20
N GLY A 1111 18.25 13.90 -43.96
CA GLY A 1111 16.89 13.95 -43.45
C GLY A 1111 16.83 13.81 -41.93
N ALA A 1112 15.64 14.06 -41.39
CA ALA A 1112 15.28 13.78 -40.01
C ALA A 1112 13.86 13.20 -39.95
N VAL A 1113 13.56 12.43 -38.90
CA VAL A 1113 12.25 11.84 -38.65
C VAL A 1113 11.90 12.01 -37.18
N GLU A 1114 10.77 12.66 -36.90
CA GLU A 1114 10.25 12.87 -35.54
C GLU A 1114 9.84 11.55 -34.89
N ALA A 1115 10.11 11.40 -33.60
CA ALA A 1115 10.00 10.15 -32.86
C ALA A 1115 8.60 9.51 -32.97
N TRP A 1116 7.57 10.34 -32.82
CA TRP A 1116 6.17 9.94 -32.89
C TRP A 1116 5.76 9.33 -34.24
N LYS A 1117 6.50 9.58 -35.34
CA LYS A 1117 6.23 8.97 -36.67
C LYS A 1117 6.77 7.55 -36.82
N MET A 1118 7.56 7.07 -35.84
CA MET A 1118 8.10 5.71 -35.77
C MET A 1118 7.57 4.92 -34.58
N VAL A 1119 6.88 5.57 -33.63
CA VAL A 1119 6.30 4.94 -32.43
C VAL A 1119 4.85 4.52 -32.68
N ALA A 1120 4.44 3.42 -32.05
CA ALA A 1120 3.05 2.95 -32.00
C ALA A 1120 2.79 2.26 -30.65
N ARG A 1121 1.57 1.72 -30.45
CA ARG A 1121 1.35 0.67 -29.45
C ARG A 1121 2.05 -0.59 -29.95
N GLU A 1122 3.22 -0.90 -29.40
CA GLU A 1122 4.18 -1.87 -29.95
C GLU A 1122 4.92 -2.66 -28.86
N MET A 1123 5.45 -3.82 -29.21
CA MET A 1123 6.13 -4.71 -28.25
C MET A 1123 7.66 -4.57 -28.24
N THR A 1124 8.25 -4.01 -29.31
CA THR A 1124 9.69 -3.89 -29.56
C THR A 1124 10.20 -2.46 -29.39
N GLY A 1125 11.47 -2.21 -29.74
CA GLY A 1125 12.08 -0.87 -29.77
C GLY A 1125 13.23 -0.78 -30.79
N PRO A 1126 13.82 0.41 -30.98
CA PRO A 1126 14.78 0.68 -32.05
C PRO A 1126 16.14 -0.01 -31.87
N LEU A 1127 16.63 -0.53 -32.99
CA LEU A 1127 17.99 -1.01 -33.19
C LEU A 1127 18.73 -0.04 -34.14
N PHE A 1128 20.01 0.21 -33.88
CA PHE A 1128 20.94 0.70 -34.90
C PHE A 1128 21.66 -0.48 -35.52
N GLY A 1129 21.79 -0.55 -36.85
CA GLY A 1129 22.49 -1.67 -37.49
C GLY A 1129 23.02 -1.38 -38.88
N VAL A 1130 24.05 -2.12 -39.26
CA VAL A 1130 24.60 -2.16 -40.62
C VAL A 1130 23.94 -3.28 -41.41
N PHE A 1131 23.73 -3.08 -42.71
CA PHE A 1131 23.05 -4.05 -43.58
C PHE A 1131 23.66 -4.12 -44.98
N ALA A 1132 23.38 -5.22 -45.69
CA ALA A 1132 23.81 -5.46 -47.06
C ALA A 1132 22.73 -6.21 -47.87
N HIS A 1133 22.33 -5.66 -49.01
CA HIS A 1133 21.32 -6.19 -49.92
C HIS A 1133 21.84 -6.23 -51.36
N THR A 1134 21.36 -7.17 -52.18
CA THR A 1134 21.56 -7.17 -53.63
C THR A 1134 20.30 -7.62 -54.36
N SER A 1135 20.08 -7.10 -55.56
CA SER A 1135 19.01 -7.50 -56.47
C SER A 1135 19.39 -8.68 -57.39
N GLN A 1136 20.56 -9.29 -57.18
CA GLN A 1136 21.11 -10.36 -58.01
C GLN A 1136 20.99 -11.73 -57.30
N GLU A 1137 20.50 -12.74 -58.01
CA GLU A 1137 20.36 -14.12 -57.49
C GLU A 1137 21.71 -14.86 -57.36
N ARG A 1138 22.78 -14.35 -57.98
CA ARG A 1138 24.13 -14.90 -57.85
C ARG A 1138 24.76 -14.48 -56.52
N GLU A 1139 25.66 -15.31 -55.99
CA GLU A 1139 26.45 -14.96 -54.82
C GLU A 1139 27.30 -13.70 -55.09
N ALA A 1140 26.96 -12.60 -54.43
CA ALA A 1140 27.59 -11.29 -54.60
C ALA A 1140 28.83 -11.12 -53.71
N ALA A 1141 29.75 -10.24 -54.13
CA ALA A 1141 30.91 -9.89 -53.33
C ALA A 1141 30.53 -9.35 -51.93
N PRO A 1142 31.33 -9.66 -50.88
CA PRO A 1142 31.09 -9.14 -49.54
C PRO A 1142 31.30 -7.63 -49.45
N VAL A 1143 30.61 -7.00 -48.52
CA VAL A 1143 30.79 -5.59 -48.15
C VAL A 1143 31.55 -5.49 -46.82
N HIS A 1144 32.36 -4.44 -46.67
CA HIS A 1144 33.21 -4.25 -45.49
C HIS A 1144 32.86 -2.95 -44.76
N PHE A 1145 32.49 -3.09 -43.49
CA PHE A 1145 32.24 -1.99 -42.56
C PHE A 1145 33.36 -1.86 -41.52
N LYS A 1146 33.64 -0.64 -41.10
CA LYS A 1146 34.49 -0.28 -39.95
C LYS A 1146 33.74 0.67 -39.03
N ASP A 1147 34.26 0.89 -37.83
CA ASP A 1147 33.80 1.93 -36.89
C ASP A 1147 32.29 1.84 -36.53
N PHE A 1148 31.73 0.63 -36.49
CA PHE A 1148 30.33 0.41 -36.13
C PHE A 1148 30.12 0.59 -34.61
N VAL A 1149 29.86 1.84 -34.23
CA VAL A 1149 29.61 2.29 -32.86
C VAL A 1149 28.14 2.69 -32.71
N THR A 1150 27.62 2.62 -31.49
CA THR A 1150 26.20 2.68 -31.10
C THR A 1150 26.05 3.21 -29.69
#